data_AF-F1A0A1-F1
#
_entry.id   AF-F1A0A1-F1
#
_cell.length_a   1.000
_cell.length_b   1.000
_cell.length_c   1.000
_cell.angle_alpha   90.00
_cell.angle_beta   90.00
_cell.angle_gamma   90.00
#
_symmetry.space_group_name_H-M   'P 1'
#
loop_
_entity.id
_entity.type
_entity.pdbx_description
1 polymer ?
#
loop_
_entity_poly.entity_id
_entity_poly.type
_entity_poly.pdbx_seq_one_letter_code
_entity_poly.pdbx_strand_id
1 'polypeptide(L)'
;MNYGLYVNNDLENTLEDPFICQNAYFVTRNIPSMANVISNGIFLYYLTSDFDFNSLKNLSTHNNVGMVQLTSFPGVSYPLVPLLILLGSKDPINENIFPVNFILNKKLNIIKTLILSLIINRAFYNTYNFHIDGELPFSKLPNGLLQFSYYYGPLKKLPNYKIFDNTDIITLSFYSNQIGGDLPKWDGSKNNVTILELSSNSITGTIDESYCSVHLFIFNNSMTGKIPECFTCHFSDPFIKLNFKQNSFDNYDTIGTCKTIPKLKYLNQTFWKLNKKVTEPVLSLIGQNIGYWVSDIESNIQFNYILKANSIFIAYGSYTPNRIIHNIKFTSTGQKFTLTPDPYPPLLSNITSNNHILVFKGLYYSYDITEITITIGDKSCDVTDSTFFQITCTLTKYPNQLNNVPGTLKVDQLQTTFNLNLDNNDGNEVFNNYTSCPDNCESYNGNICNYNTGICECPKDWTGENCYTPNHYVSSITPTYEDGGLVTMNGWFGDIHKDLKLTIGNQECKIDTISSKTITCNIGAGTGKKDVIVNQNGITWKSFNFFVYQSKQQTCLNNCIDTNHGICNTSNGICECKSGWTGFDCSSPSNNNNNGNTNSTVNPDGSTSINNDKTTYNILITSLLELDINSDTVKQYPLQNNWNITSNDKNGSNVTFTQILNETECQIVLSIQEIENDIQYSFAGLEFKLDKGSIKVSVSIHNYNYQSPLNTLQLQMISNVSDTTSNDCNSKSASTSTSILDNQTLNYISINKDNKILYGRFINRAISDGYTTLITTSLVSSQNESVTIGINIPHCRTSCYIDPDFSVLINSNFKSNCDESKNHTTLIAVLVSCIGVATIIILTGIFYKKSTKTKLIVFKLKKIIKITK
;
A
#
# COMPACT_ATOMS: atom_id res chain seq x y z
N MET A 1 -39.39 -2.65 -26.63
CA MET A 1 -40.51 -1.96 -27.28
C MET A 1 -40.10 -0.50 -27.49
N ASN A 2 -39.74 -0.13 -28.72
CA ASN A 2 -39.43 1.25 -29.10
C ASN A 2 -40.75 1.98 -29.40
N TYR A 3 -41.45 2.40 -28.35
CA TYR A 3 -42.56 3.33 -28.49
C TYR A 3 -42.32 4.47 -27.52
N GLY A 4 -42.01 5.65 -28.05
CA GLY A 4 -42.16 6.88 -27.28
C GLY A 4 -43.63 7.00 -26.93
N LEU A 5 -43.96 6.81 -25.66
CA LEU A 5 -45.31 7.02 -25.15
C LEU A 5 -45.53 8.53 -25.14
N TYR A 6 -46.30 9.03 -26.11
CA TYR A 6 -46.94 10.34 -26.02
C TYR A 6 -48.08 10.22 -25.02
N VAL A 7 -47.82 10.65 -23.79
CA VAL A 7 -48.85 10.68 -22.74
C VAL A 7 -49.34 12.12 -22.64
N ASN A 8 -50.60 12.35 -23.01
CA ASN A 8 -51.29 13.60 -22.68
C ASN A 8 -51.62 13.50 -21.18
N ASN A 9 -50.81 14.17 -20.37
CA ASN A 9 -50.63 13.79 -18.98
C ASN A 9 -51.47 14.71 -18.08
N ASP A 10 -52.75 14.40 -17.93
CA ASP A 10 -53.54 14.78 -16.76
C ASP A 10 -53.49 13.63 -15.72
N LEU A 11 -52.34 12.92 -15.54
CA LEU A 11 -52.23 11.83 -14.56
C LEU A 11 -52.36 12.40 -13.15
N GLU A 12 -53.58 12.36 -12.62
CA GLU A 12 -53.82 12.38 -11.18
C GLU A 12 -53.18 11.11 -10.59
N ASN A 13 -52.10 11.28 -9.80
CA ASN A 13 -51.45 10.29 -8.94
C ASN A 13 -51.87 8.83 -9.18
N THR A 14 -51.37 8.19 -10.22
CA THR A 14 -51.68 6.78 -10.48
C THR A 14 -50.46 6.06 -11.03
N LEU A 15 -49.93 5.16 -10.20
CA LEU A 15 -49.54 3.78 -10.52
C LEU A 15 -48.94 3.19 -9.24
N GLU A 16 -49.67 2.25 -8.61
CA GLU A 16 -49.20 1.48 -7.46
C GLU A 16 -48.08 0.49 -7.85
N ASP A 17 -47.95 0.17 -9.14
CA ASP A 17 -46.94 -0.75 -9.68
C ASP A 17 -45.77 -0.02 -10.36
N PRO A 18 -44.54 -0.57 -10.28
CA PRO A 18 -43.36 0.03 -10.90
C PRO A 18 -43.48 0.04 -12.43
N PHE A 19 -43.41 1.24 -13.02
CA PHE A 19 -43.50 1.46 -14.46
C PHE A 19 -42.10 1.54 -15.09
N ILE A 20 -41.80 0.67 -16.06
CA ILE A 20 -40.51 0.62 -16.77
C ILE A 20 -40.67 1.24 -18.16
N CYS A 21 -39.94 2.32 -18.45
CA CYS A 21 -39.93 2.99 -19.76
C CYS A 21 -38.50 3.35 -20.17
N GLN A 22 -38.18 3.33 -21.48
CA GLN A 22 -36.89 3.84 -21.99
C GLN A 22 -36.94 5.36 -22.15
N ASN A 23 -37.71 5.90 -23.10
CA ASN A 23 -37.90 7.35 -23.29
C ASN A 23 -39.39 7.70 -23.21
N ALA A 24 -39.73 8.83 -22.57
CA ALA A 24 -41.10 9.28 -22.42
C ALA A 24 -41.26 10.75 -22.84
N TYR A 25 -42.36 11.06 -23.53
CA TYR A 25 -42.67 12.40 -24.02
C TYR A 25 -44.06 12.80 -23.51
N PHE A 26 -44.12 13.88 -22.76
CA PHE A 26 -45.34 14.35 -22.11
C PHE A 26 -45.73 15.68 -22.73
N VAL A 27 -47.01 15.86 -23.04
CA VAL A 27 -47.62 17.20 -23.15
C VAL A 27 -48.47 17.34 -21.90
N THR A 28 -48.20 18.33 -21.06
CA THR A 28 -48.74 18.32 -19.70
C THR A 28 -49.08 19.69 -19.12
N ARG A 29 -50.11 19.70 -18.26
CA ARG A 29 -50.49 20.79 -17.36
C ARG A 29 -49.85 20.66 -15.97
N ASN A 30 -49.31 19.49 -15.60
CA ASN A 30 -48.62 19.28 -14.32
C ASN A 30 -47.53 18.18 -14.41
N ILE A 31 -46.58 18.13 -13.47
CA ILE A 31 -45.64 17.02 -13.35
C ILE A 31 -46.04 16.17 -12.14
N PRO A 32 -46.44 14.90 -12.32
CA PRO A 32 -46.76 14.01 -11.19
C PRO A 32 -45.49 13.50 -10.49
N SER A 33 -45.67 12.85 -9.33
CA SER A 33 -44.58 12.12 -8.67
C SER A 33 -44.18 10.91 -9.51
N MET A 34 -42.88 10.76 -9.78
CA MET A 34 -42.29 9.64 -10.52
C MET A 34 -41.45 8.72 -9.62
N ALA A 35 -41.68 8.73 -8.30
CA ALA A 35 -40.94 7.91 -7.33
C ALA A 35 -40.97 6.40 -7.64
N ASN A 36 -42.04 5.93 -8.30
CA ASN A 36 -42.25 4.52 -8.65
C ASN A 36 -41.79 4.17 -10.09
N VAL A 37 -41.20 5.12 -10.82
CA VAL A 37 -40.72 4.89 -12.20
C VAL A 37 -39.27 4.44 -12.17
N ILE A 38 -38.95 3.39 -12.92
CA ILE A 38 -37.57 2.88 -13.09
C ILE A 38 -37.20 3.02 -14.56
N SER A 39 -36.38 4.03 -14.90
CA SER A 39 -35.99 4.34 -16.28
C SER A 39 -34.53 4.81 -16.42
N ASN A 40 -33.81 4.32 -17.43
CA ASN A 40 -32.48 4.84 -17.76
C ASN A 40 -32.48 5.80 -18.96
N GLY A 41 -33.63 6.25 -19.48
CA GLY A 41 -33.67 7.14 -20.65
C GLY A 41 -34.27 8.53 -20.37
N ILE A 42 -34.76 9.17 -21.44
CA ILE A 42 -35.05 10.61 -21.51
C ILE A 42 -36.54 10.87 -21.29
N PHE A 43 -36.86 11.78 -20.37
CA PHE A 43 -38.21 12.26 -20.10
C PHE A 43 -38.33 13.71 -20.57
N LEU A 44 -39.09 13.96 -21.64
CA LEU A 44 -39.32 15.29 -22.21
C LEU A 44 -40.75 15.77 -21.89
N TYR A 45 -40.89 16.90 -21.20
CA TYR A 45 -42.18 17.51 -20.86
C TYR A 45 -42.41 18.80 -21.65
N TYR A 46 -43.39 18.79 -22.54
CA TYR A 46 -43.97 19.95 -23.22
C TYR A 46 -45.03 20.59 -22.32
N LEU A 47 -44.71 21.75 -21.75
CA LEU A 47 -45.57 22.52 -20.87
C LEU A 47 -46.66 23.21 -21.70
N THR A 48 -47.93 23.07 -21.28
CA THR A 48 -49.07 23.80 -21.86
C THR A 48 -49.18 25.21 -21.29
N SER A 49 -49.93 26.11 -21.94
CA SER A 49 -50.06 27.52 -21.50
C SER A 49 -50.65 27.70 -20.10
N ASP A 50 -51.38 26.71 -19.59
CA ASP A 50 -52.03 26.65 -18.29
C ASP A 50 -51.29 25.76 -17.27
N PHE A 51 -50.00 25.48 -17.50
CA PHE A 51 -49.19 24.62 -16.65
C PHE A 51 -49.11 25.07 -15.17
N ASP A 52 -49.39 24.16 -14.23
CA ASP A 52 -49.22 24.36 -12.80
C ASP A 52 -47.74 24.25 -12.39
N PHE A 53 -47.11 25.39 -12.17
CA PHE A 53 -45.74 25.49 -11.71
C PHE A 53 -45.46 24.82 -10.36
N ASN A 54 -46.46 24.68 -9.47
CA ASN A 54 -46.24 24.04 -8.17
C ASN A 54 -45.90 22.55 -8.31
N SER A 55 -46.31 21.93 -9.41
CA SER A 55 -46.03 20.52 -9.71
C SER A 55 -44.54 20.25 -9.96
N LEU A 56 -43.72 21.26 -10.23
CA LEU A 56 -42.28 21.12 -10.46
C LEU A 56 -41.49 20.59 -9.26
N LYS A 57 -42.04 20.74 -8.05
CA LYS A 57 -41.48 20.08 -6.85
C LYS A 57 -41.35 18.57 -7.03
N ASN A 58 -42.18 17.95 -7.87
CA ASN A 58 -42.19 16.52 -8.11
C ASN A 58 -41.02 16.07 -9.01
N LEU A 59 -40.26 16.98 -9.63
CA LEU A 59 -38.97 16.64 -10.26
C LEU A 59 -38.02 15.97 -9.26
N SER A 60 -38.09 16.35 -7.98
CA SER A 60 -37.37 15.70 -6.86
C SER A 60 -37.60 14.19 -6.71
N THR A 61 -38.67 13.68 -7.30
CA THR A 61 -39.05 12.27 -7.21
C THR A 61 -38.50 11.42 -8.37
N HIS A 62 -37.84 12.04 -9.36
CA HIS A 62 -37.27 11.36 -10.54
C HIS A 62 -35.87 10.77 -10.24
N ASN A 63 -35.78 9.95 -9.20
CA ASN A 63 -34.49 9.43 -8.70
C ASN A 63 -33.83 8.40 -9.64
N ASN A 64 -34.65 7.74 -10.47
CA ASN A 64 -34.23 6.69 -11.40
C ASN A 64 -34.60 7.07 -12.83
N VAL A 65 -34.21 8.26 -13.29
CA VAL A 65 -34.40 8.75 -14.67
C VAL A 65 -33.06 9.28 -15.20
N GLY A 66 -32.69 8.90 -16.43
CA GLY A 66 -31.41 9.28 -17.02
C GLY A 66 -31.29 10.77 -17.34
N MET A 67 -32.36 11.37 -17.87
CA MET A 67 -32.46 12.80 -18.17
C MET A 67 -33.90 13.27 -18.08
N VAL A 68 -34.12 14.44 -17.46
CA VAL A 68 -35.39 15.16 -17.52
C VAL A 68 -35.19 16.47 -18.29
N GLN A 69 -36.06 16.72 -19.25
CA GLN A 69 -36.06 17.91 -20.09
C GLN A 69 -37.44 18.56 -20.05
N LEU A 70 -37.49 19.88 -19.88
CA LEU A 70 -38.72 20.68 -19.97
C LEU A 70 -38.65 21.58 -21.21
N THR A 71 -39.77 21.73 -21.90
CA THR A 71 -39.90 22.56 -23.10
C THR A 71 -41.28 23.21 -23.15
N SER A 72 -41.44 24.36 -23.82
CA SER A 72 -42.73 25.02 -24.00
C SER A 72 -43.12 25.08 -25.46
N PHE A 73 -44.42 25.19 -25.73
CA PHE A 73 -44.87 25.48 -27.10
C PHE A 73 -44.37 26.86 -27.57
N PRO A 74 -44.05 27.02 -28.86
CA PRO A 74 -43.70 28.31 -29.44
C PRO A 74 -44.77 29.37 -29.14
N GLY A 75 -44.35 30.56 -28.67
CA GLY A 75 -45.25 31.67 -28.36
C GLY A 75 -45.92 31.63 -26.99
N VAL A 76 -45.73 30.55 -26.20
CA VAL A 76 -46.18 30.47 -24.81
C VAL A 76 -45.10 31.01 -23.89
N SER A 77 -45.49 31.92 -22.99
CA SER A 77 -44.59 32.55 -22.00
C SER A 77 -45.16 32.42 -20.60
N TYR A 78 -44.31 32.16 -19.61
CA TYR A 78 -44.76 31.91 -18.24
C TYR A 78 -44.28 32.97 -17.24
N PRO A 79 -45.13 33.35 -16.26
CA PRO A 79 -44.89 34.52 -15.42
C PRO A 79 -43.93 34.33 -14.23
N LEU A 80 -43.48 33.12 -13.88
CA LEU A 80 -42.42 32.89 -12.87
C LEU A 80 -42.02 31.39 -12.79
N VAL A 81 -40.77 31.09 -12.40
CA VAL A 81 -40.29 29.72 -12.11
C VAL A 81 -40.12 29.49 -10.60
N PRO A 82 -40.67 28.41 -10.02
CA PRO A 82 -40.12 27.78 -8.82
C PRO A 82 -38.78 27.14 -9.20
N LEU A 83 -37.70 27.57 -8.53
CA LEU A 83 -36.28 27.38 -8.88
C LEU A 83 -35.76 25.94 -9.07
N LEU A 84 -36.63 24.92 -9.08
CA LEU A 84 -36.31 23.49 -9.17
C LEU A 84 -35.90 22.99 -10.58
N ILE A 85 -36.05 23.79 -11.65
CA ILE A 85 -35.88 23.28 -13.04
C ILE A 85 -34.45 23.37 -13.60
N LEU A 86 -33.59 24.25 -13.09
CA LEU A 86 -32.43 24.72 -13.88
C LEU A 86 -31.18 23.81 -13.90
N LEU A 87 -31.29 22.51 -13.60
CA LEU A 87 -30.15 21.59 -13.53
C LEU A 87 -30.41 20.35 -14.39
N GLY A 88 -29.69 20.24 -15.51
CA GLY A 88 -29.93 19.21 -16.54
C GLY A 88 -28.70 18.38 -16.91
N SER A 89 -29.03 17.16 -17.39
CA SER A 89 -28.28 16.21 -18.25
C SER A 89 -26.93 15.61 -17.81
N LYS A 90 -26.84 14.28 -17.93
CA LYS A 90 -25.64 13.44 -17.79
C LYS A 90 -24.72 13.45 -19.02
N ASP A 91 -25.13 14.09 -20.11
CA ASP A 91 -24.47 13.98 -21.42
C ASP A 91 -24.28 15.38 -22.06
N PRO A 92 -23.02 15.85 -22.22
CA PRO A 92 -22.71 17.16 -22.80
C PRO A 92 -22.70 17.17 -24.34
N ILE A 93 -22.87 16.02 -25.01
CA ILE A 93 -22.59 15.87 -26.45
C ILE A 93 -23.87 15.90 -27.33
N ASN A 94 -25.07 15.73 -26.75
CA ASN A 94 -26.33 15.87 -27.51
C ASN A 94 -26.95 17.26 -27.26
N GLU A 95 -26.52 18.21 -28.07
CA GLU A 95 -27.10 19.53 -28.24
C GLU A 95 -28.59 19.41 -28.59
N ASN A 96 -29.49 19.75 -27.64
CA ASN A 96 -30.86 20.20 -27.89
C ASN A 96 -31.57 20.50 -26.55
N ILE A 97 -31.13 21.54 -25.83
CA ILE A 97 -31.87 22.09 -24.69
C ILE A 97 -32.73 23.25 -25.22
N PHE A 98 -34.00 22.97 -25.49
CA PHE A 98 -34.98 23.96 -25.98
C PHE A 98 -35.63 24.70 -24.80
N PRO A 99 -35.50 26.03 -24.69
CA PRO A 99 -35.90 26.78 -23.50
C PRO A 99 -37.42 26.91 -23.38
N VAL A 100 -37.92 26.83 -22.15
CA VAL A 100 -39.21 27.39 -21.78
C VAL A 100 -39.07 28.92 -21.74
N ASN A 101 -39.98 29.67 -22.37
CA ASN A 101 -39.94 31.13 -22.34
C ASN A 101 -40.44 31.67 -21.00
N PHE A 102 -39.55 32.25 -20.19
CA PHE A 102 -39.90 32.85 -18.91
C PHE A 102 -39.87 34.37 -18.98
N ILE A 103 -40.86 35.02 -18.36
CA ILE A 103 -40.87 36.47 -18.17
C ILE A 103 -40.20 36.78 -16.83
N LEU A 104 -38.99 37.36 -16.88
CA LEU A 104 -38.22 37.74 -15.69
C LEU A 104 -38.30 39.24 -15.46
N ASN A 105 -38.87 39.64 -14.32
CA ASN A 105 -39.04 41.07 -13.97
C ASN A 105 -38.08 41.53 -12.85
N LYS A 106 -37.32 40.63 -12.21
CA LYS A 106 -36.35 40.92 -11.13
C LYS A 106 -35.22 39.89 -11.09
N LYS A 107 -34.00 40.33 -10.73
CA LYS A 107 -32.83 39.44 -10.57
C LYS A 107 -33.08 38.42 -9.46
N LEU A 108 -32.71 37.17 -9.71
CA LEU A 108 -32.89 36.01 -8.83
C LEU A 108 -31.70 35.85 -7.87
N ASN A 109 -31.97 35.42 -6.64
CA ASN A 109 -30.95 34.96 -5.68
C ASN A 109 -31.16 33.47 -5.42
N ILE A 110 -30.38 32.63 -6.12
CA ILE A 110 -30.57 31.17 -6.14
C ILE A 110 -30.37 30.53 -4.76
N ILE A 111 -29.53 31.11 -3.90
CA ILE A 111 -29.15 30.54 -2.60
C ILE A 111 -30.33 30.44 -1.61
N LYS A 112 -31.32 31.34 -1.70
CA LYS A 112 -32.48 31.33 -0.80
C LYS A 112 -33.58 30.34 -1.23
N THR A 113 -33.50 29.73 -2.41
CA THR A 113 -34.66 29.13 -3.07
C THR A 113 -34.52 27.65 -3.44
N LEU A 114 -33.39 26.99 -3.14
CA LEU A 114 -33.20 25.56 -3.43
C LEU A 114 -33.35 24.67 -2.19
N ILE A 115 -34.19 23.64 -2.32
CA ILE A 115 -34.11 22.41 -1.51
C ILE A 115 -33.03 21.53 -2.16
N LEU A 116 -31.99 21.25 -1.38
CA LEU A 116 -30.66 20.81 -1.81
C LEU A 116 -30.55 19.30 -2.10
N SER A 117 -31.52 18.67 -2.80
CA SER A 117 -31.54 17.20 -2.93
C SER A 117 -31.30 16.60 -4.31
N LEU A 118 -31.07 17.39 -5.37
CA LEU A 118 -30.84 16.84 -6.72
C LEU A 118 -29.66 17.47 -7.47
N ILE A 119 -28.45 17.35 -6.93
CA ILE A 119 -27.22 17.58 -7.72
C ILE A 119 -26.69 16.23 -8.19
N ILE A 120 -27.37 15.62 -9.16
CA ILE A 120 -26.78 14.55 -9.97
C ILE A 120 -25.99 15.16 -11.14
N ASN A 121 -26.37 16.35 -11.62
CA ASN A 121 -25.65 17.10 -12.67
C ASN A 121 -25.21 18.49 -12.16
N ARG A 122 -23.92 18.79 -12.30
CA ARG A 122 -23.23 19.97 -11.74
C ARG A 122 -23.02 21.08 -12.79
N ALA A 123 -23.97 21.23 -13.70
CA ALA A 123 -23.88 22.16 -14.81
C ALA A 123 -25.18 22.95 -15.00
N PHE A 124 -25.04 24.24 -15.33
CA PHE A 124 -26.15 25.11 -15.73
C PHE A 124 -26.03 25.40 -17.23
N TYR A 125 -27.11 25.16 -17.98
CA TYR A 125 -27.22 25.44 -19.41
C TYR A 125 -28.52 26.20 -19.70
N ASN A 126 -28.45 27.33 -20.40
CA ASN A 126 -29.64 28.12 -20.75
C ASN A 126 -29.49 28.83 -22.10
N THR A 127 -30.62 29.25 -22.69
CA THR A 127 -30.71 29.84 -24.05
C THR A 127 -31.78 30.94 -24.19
N TYR A 128 -31.55 31.85 -25.15
CA TYR A 128 -32.42 32.90 -25.76
C TYR A 128 -33.29 33.80 -24.86
N ASN A 129 -34.14 33.27 -23.99
CA ASN A 129 -35.18 34.05 -23.28
C ASN A 129 -34.98 34.17 -21.77
N PHE A 130 -33.82 33.73 -21.26
CA PHE A 130 -33.52 33.80 -19.83
C PHE A 130 -32.62 35.00 -19.50
N HIS A 131 -33.19 36.20 -19.52
CA HIS A 131 -32.48 37.44 -19.24
C HIS A 131 -33.40 38.48 -18.60
N ILE A 132 -32.80 39.55 -18.06
CA ILE A 132 -33.51 40.79 -17.69
C ILE A 132 -32.82 41.91 -18.46
N ASP A 133 -33.53 42.51 -19.41
CA ASP A 133 -33.02 43.63 -20.23
C ASP A 133 -31.66 43.37 -20.92
N GLY A 134 -31.41 42.12 -21.36
CA GLY A 134 -30.13 41.73 -21.95
C GLY A 134 -28.99 41.51 -20.95
N GLU A 135 -29.31 41.34 -19.66
CA GLU A 135 -28.37 40.95 -18.60
C GLU A 135 -28.72 39.59 -17.98
N LEU A 136 -27.71 38.95 -17.39
CA LEU A 136 -27.86 37.72 -16.63
C LEU A 136 -28.81 37.96 -15.44
N PRO A 137 -29.85 37.13 -15.25
CA PRO A 137 -30.87 37.38 -14.25
C PRO A 137 -30.47 36.89 -12.85
N PHE A 138 -29.18 36.76 -12.55
CA PHE A 138 -28.67 36.26 -11.27
C PHE A 138 -27.96 37.36 -10.49
N SER A 139 -28.14 37.33 -9.18
CA SER A 139 -27.37 38.15 -8.23
C SER A 139 -26.25 37.36 -7.54
N LYS A 140 -26.41 36.03 -7.43
CA LYS A 140 -25.42 35.09 -6.88
C LYS A 140 -25.73 33.66 -7.36
N LEU A 141 -24.69 32.88 -7.60
CA LEU A 141 -24.79 31.46 -7.99
C LEU A 141 -24.58 30.52 -6.78
N PRO A 142 -25.12 29.29 -6.82
CA PRO A 142 -24.92 28.31 -5.76
C PRO A 142 -23.51 27.70 -5.80
N ASN A 143 -23.05 27.23 -4.63
CA ASN A 143 -21.81 26.45 -4.52
C ASN A 143 -22.02 25.03 -5.09
N GLY A 144 -20.96 24.38 -5.58
CA GLY A 144 -21.02 23.03 -6.15
C GLY A 144 -21.33 22.93 -7.66
N LEU A 145 -21.61 24.05 -8.35
CA LEU A 145 -21.63 24.09 -9.82
C LEU A 145 -20.19 24.01 -10.33
N LEU A 146 -19.91 23.03 -11.22
CA LEU A 146 -18.62 22.90 -11.90
C LEU A 146 -18.62 23.59 -13.27
N GLN A 147 -19.79 23.73 -13.89
CA GLN A 147 -19.94 24.37 -15.20
C GLN A 147 -21.11 25.34 -15.22
N PHE A 148 -20.89 26.51 -15.82
CA PHE A 148 -21.92 27.51 -16.08
C PHE A 148 -21.84 27.96 -17.53
N SER A 149 -22.89 27.71 -18.28
CA SER A 149 -22.96 27.97 -19.71
C SER A 149 -24.25 28.70 -20.08
N TYR A 150 -24.10 29.80 -20.81
CA TYR A 150 -25.21 30.61 -21.33
C TYR A 150 -25.00 30.84 -22.82
N TYR A 151 -25.76 30.11 -23.64
CA TYR A 151 -25.57 30.05 -25.08
C TYR A 151 -26.67 30.78 -25.84
N TYR A 152 -26.35 31.31 -27.03
CA TYR A 152 -27.36 31.77 -27.99
C TYR A 152 -28.36 32.77 -27.40
N GLY A 153 -27.92 33.65 -26.50
CA GLY A 153 -28.80 34.58 -25.82
C GLY A 153 -28.49 36.05 -26.10
N PRO A 154 -29.37 36.96 -25.64
CA PRO A 154 -29.30 38.38 -25.98
C PRO A 154 -28.44 39.15 -24.97
N LEU A 155 -27.46 38.51 -24.32
CA LEU A 155 -26.60 39.20 -23.37
C LEU A 155 -25.80 40.27 -24.12
N LYS A 156 -25.92 41.53 -23.68
CA LYS A 156 -25.23 42.67 -24.32
C LYS A 156 -23.91 43.03 -23.65
N LYS A 157 -23.70 42.57 -22.42
CA LYS A 157 -22.52 42.86 -21.60
C LYS A 157 -22.09 41.61 -20.85
N LEU A 158 -20.78 41.48 -20.61
CA LEU A 158 -20.24 40.46 -19.71
C LEU A 158 -20.81 40.67 -18.30
N PRO A 159 -21.26 39.60 -17.61
CA PRO A 159 -21.63 39.70 -16.21
C PRO A 159 -20.41 40.05 -15.37
N ASN A 160 -20.62 40.80 -14.28
CA ASN A 160 -19.57 41.08 -13.33
C ASN A 160 -19.04 39.77 -12.73
N TYR A 161 -17.75 39.48 -12.89
CA TYR A 161 -17.16 38.21 -12.46
C TYR A 161 -17.32 37.91 -10.97
N LYS A 162 -17.59 38.93 -10.14
CA LYS A 162 -17.93 38.76 -8.71
C LYS A 162 -19.11 37.81 -8.47
N ILE A 163 -19.98 37.61 -9.45
CA ILE A 163 -21.07 36.64 -9.33
C ILE A 163 -20.58 35.19 -9.28
N PHE A 164 -19.35 34.95 -9.75
CA PHE A 164 -18.65 33.66 -9.75
C PHE A 164 -17.64 33.53 -8.59
N ASP A 165 -17.47 34.56 -7.75
CA ASP A 165 -16.57 34.51 -6.60
C ASP A 165 -16.98 33.40 -5.63
N ASN A 166 -16.00 32.65 -5.14
CA ASN A 166 -16.16 31.53 -4.21
C ASN A 166 -17.10 30.41 -4.71
N THR A 167 -17.28 30.31 -6.04
CA THR A 167 -17.95 29.18 -6.67
C THR A 167 -16.96 28.06 -7.00
N ASP A 168 -17.47 26.87 -7.27
CA ASP A 168 -16.66 25.72 -7.70
C ASP A 168 -16.58 25.61 -9.23
N ILE A 169 -16.96 26.66 -9.97
CA ILE A 169 -17.05 26.67 -11.43
C ILE A 169 -15.65 26.56 -12.02
N ILE A 170 -15.46 25.57 -12.87
CA ILE A 170 -14.24 25.27 -13.62
C ILE A 170 -14.39 25.77 -15.06
N THR A 171 -15.58 25.63 -15.65
CA THR A 171 -15.88 26.04 -17.03
C THR A 171 -16.96 27.11 -17.06
N LEU A 172 -16.64 28.25 -17.66
CA LEU A 172 -17.56 29.37 -17.85
C LEU A 172 -17.72 29.66 -19.34
N SER A 173 -18.96 29.64 -19.85
CA SER A 173 -19.21 29.91 -21.27
C SER A 173 -20.34 30.92 -21.49
N PHE A 174 -20.08 31.88 -22.38
CA PHE A 174 -21.00 32.85 -22.95
C PHE A 174 -20.97 32.81 -24.49
N TYR A 175 -20.73 31.63 -25.05
CA TYR A 175 -20.66 31.44 -26.49
C TYR A 175 -21.93 31.92 -27.21
N SER A 176 -21.74 32.59 -28.35
CA SER A 176 -22.81 33.01 -29.25
C SER A 176 -23.86 33.93 -28.59
N ASN A 177 -23.41 35.00 -27.91
CA ASN A 177 -24.30 36.06 -27.40
C ASN A 177 -24.12 37.36 -28.21
N GLN A 178 -24.63 38.47 -27.70
CA GLN A 178 -24.50 39.81 -28.29
C GLN A 178 -23.58 40.70 -27.46
N ILE A 179 -22.63 40.08 -26.74
CA ILE A 179 -21.79 40.77 -25.76
C ILE A 179 -20.86 41.71 -26.50
N GLY A 180 -20.90 43.00 -26.15
CA GLY A 180 -20.00 44.01 -26.72
C GLY A 180 -19.28 44.84 -25.66
N GLY A 181 -18.39 45.70 -26.14
CA GLY A 181 -17.47 46.47 -25.31
C GLY A 181 -16.21 45.69 -24.94
N ASP A 182 -15.34 46.32 -24.17
CA ASP A 182 -14.01 45.79 -23.87
C ASP A 182 -14.05 44.72 -22.78
N LEU A 183 -13.09 43.79 -22.83
CA LEU A 183 -12.89 42.81 -21.76
C LEU A 183 -12.51 43.53 -20.45
N PRO A 184 -13.21 43.27 -19.33
CA PRO A 184 -12.76 43.75 -18.03
C PRO A 184 -11.49 43.00 -17.61
N LYS A 185 -10.72 43.56 -16.67
CA LYS A 185 -9.60 42.83 -16.08
C LYS A 185 -10.09 41.54 -15.41
N TRP A 186 -9.41 40.43 -15.68
CA TRP A 186 -9.75 39.14 -15.08
C TRP A 186 -9.17 39.04 -13.66
N ASP A 187 -10.00 38.73 -12.67
CA ASP A 187 -9.57 38.43 -11.31
C ASP A 187 -9.87 36.96 -10.99
N GLY A 188 -9.04 36.08 -11.56
CA GLY A 188 -9.17 34.64 -11.39
C GLY A 188 -8.80 34.13 -10.00
N SER A 189 -8.26 34.95 -9.08
CA SER A 189 -7.82 34.43 -7.77
C SER A 189 -8.97 34.09 -6.82
N LYS A 190 -10.20 34.50 -7.15
CA LYS A 190 -11.40 34.31 -6.31
C LYS A 190 -12.35 33.25 -6.85
N ASN A 191 -12.01 32.62 -7.97
CA ASN A 191 -12.80 31.57 -8.59
C ASN A 191 -11.87 30.42 -9.04
N ASN A 192 -12.47 29.30 -9.44
CA ASN A 192 -11.74 28.11 -9.90
C ASN A 192 -11.81 27.94 -11.43
N VAL A 193 -12.18 29.01 -12.16
CA VAL A 193 -12.40 28.92 -13.61
C VAL A 193 -11.05 28.68 -14.28
N THR A 194 -10.99 27.62 -15.08
CA THR A 194 -9.83 27.27 -15.91
C THR A 194 -10.13 27.40 -17.39
N ILE A 195 -11.42 27.36 -17.79
CA ILE A 195 -11.86 27.50 -19.18
C ILE A 195 -12.86 28.65 -19.26
N LEU A 196 -12.60 29.62 -20.15
CA LEU A 196 -13.45 30.76 -20.42
C LEU A 196 -13.77 30.85 -21.92
N GLU A 197 -15.04 30.64 -22.25
CA GLU A 197 -15.53 30.62 -23.63
C GLU A 197 -16.38 31.85 -23.93
N LEU A 198 -15.90 32.72 -24.83
CA LEU A 198 -16.49 34.00 -25.20
C LEU A 198 -16.64 34.17 -26.72
N SER A 199 -16.47 33.09 -27.48
CA SER A 199 -16.49 33.14 -28.94
C SER A 199 -17.86 33.50 -29.51
N SER A 200 -17.86 34.03 -30.73
CA SER A 200 -19.06 34.47 -31.47
C SER A 200 -19.85 35.55 -30.72
N ASN A 201 -19.18 36.64 -30.36
CA ASN A 201 -19.78 37.81 -29.73
C ASN A 201 -19.38 39.09 -30.51
N SER A 202 -19.59 40.26 -29.92
CA SER A 202 -19.18 41.57 -30.47
C SER A 202 -18.18 42.29 -29.57
N ILE A 203 -17.33 41.53 -28.86
CA ILE A 203 -16.37 42.05 -27.89
C ILE A 203 -15.27 42.82 -28.62
N THR A 204 -14.86 43.96 -28.06
CA THR A 204 -13.85 44.88 -28.61
C THR A 204 -12.65 45.04 -27.67
N GLY A 205 -11.69 45.88 -28.06
CA GLY A 205 -10.55 46.23 -27.23
C GLY A 205 -9.44 45.18 -27.27
N THR A 206 -8.59 45.19 -26.24
CA THR A 206 -7.40 44.33 -26.14
C THR A 206 -7.58 43.23 -25.08
N ILE A 207 -6.67 42.25 -25.07
CA ILE A 207 -6.63 41.21 -24.03
C ILE A 207 -5.54 41.60 -23.01
N ASP A 208 -5.94 41.72 -21.74
CA ASP A 208 -5.02 41.94 -20.62
C ASP A 208 -4.33 40.63 -20.19
N GLU A 209 -3.09 40.70 -19.68
CA GLU A 209 -2.32 39.53 -19.22
C GLU A 209 -3.01 38.76 -18.08
N SER A 210 -3.94 39.37 -17.36
CA SER A 210 -4.73 38.64 -16.35
C SER A 210 -5.48 37.42 -16.90
N TYR A 211 -5.82 37.41 -18.19
CA TYR A 211 -6.45 36.27 -18.85
C TYR A 211 -5.53 35.08 -19.05
N CYS A 212 -4.20 35.21 -18.87
CA CYS A 212 -3.25 34.10 -18.97
C CYS A 212 -3.55 32.92 -18.03
N SER A 213 -4.34 33.16 -16.98
CA SER A 213 -4.74 32.15 -15.97
C SER A 213 -5.94 31.28 -16.36
N VAL A 214 -6.53 31.52 -17.53
CA VAL A 214 -7.64 30.74 -18.10
C VAL A 214 -7.35 30.35 -19.53
N HIS A 215 -7.85 29.19 -19.95
CA HIS A 215 -7.92 28.84 -21.35
C HIS A 215 -9.03 29.65 -22.01
N LEU A 216 -8.62 30.72 -22.69
CA LEU A 216 -9.53 31.68 -23.31
C LEU A 216 -9.88 31.24 -24.74
N PHE A 217 -11.18 31.17 -25.02
CA PHE A 217 -11.73 31.10 -26.37
C PHE A 217 -12.43 32.43 -26.66
N ILE A 218 -11.98 33.13 -27.70
CA ILE A 218 -12.45 34.47 -28.06
C ILE A 218 -12.67 34.58 -29.58
N PHE A 219 -12.83 33.44 -30.25
CA PHE A 219 -12.97 33.33 -31.69
C PHE A 219 -14.16 34.16 -32.19
N ASN A 220 -14.07 34.75 -33.38
CA ASN A 220 -15.18 35.50 -33.99
C ASN A 220 -15.71 36.63 -33.09
N ASN A 221 -14.87 37.65 -32.91
CA ASN A 221 -15.17 38.88 -32.17
C ASN A 221 -14.56 40.08 -32.92
N SER A 222 -14.52 41.26 -32.30
CA SER A 222 -13.93 42.50 -32.86
C SER A 222 -12.72 42.98 -32.04
N MET A 223 -11.94 42.04 -31.48
CA MET A 223 -10.76 42.34 -30.67
C MET A 223 -9.61 42.90 -31.53
N THR A 224 -8.80 43.77 -30.95
CA THR A 224 -7.65 44.43 -31.59
C THR A 224 -6.40 44.39 -30.70
N GLY A 225 -5.27 44.92 -31.19
CA GLY A 225 -4.02 45.00 -30.45
C GLY A 225 -3.27 43.67 -30.40
N LYS A 226 -2.39 43.51 -29.41
CA LYS A 226 -1.57 42.29 -29.25
C LYS A 226 -2.25 41.28 -28.34
N ILE A 227 -2.17 40.01 -28.74
CA ILE A 227 -2.45 38.84 -27.90
C ILE A 227 -1.28 38.71 -26.90
N PRO A 228 -1.54 38.52 -25.60
CA PRO A 228 -0.51 38.30 -24.59
C PRO A 228 0.44 37.15 -24.92
N GLU A 229 1.71 37.31 -24.54
CA GLU A 229 2.78 36.36 -24.90
C GLU A 229 2.50 34.95 -24.37
N CYS A 230 1.87 34.85 -23.18
CA CYS A 230 1.44 33.58 -22.57
C CYS A 230 0.51 32.72 -23.43
N PHE A 231 -0.19 33.31 -24.40
CA PHE A 231 -0.97 32.56 -25.39
C PHE A 231 -0.16 32.33 -26.67
N THR A 232 0.44 33.40 -27.21
CA THR A 232 1.16 33.32 -28.50
C THR A 232 2.35 32.38 -28.48
N CYS A 233 2.97 32.17 -27.32
CA CYS A 233 4.10 31.26 -27.20
C CYS A 233 3.67 29.77 -27.32
N HIS A 234 2.37 29.48 -27.19
CA HIS A 234 1.77 28.17 -27.45
C HIS A 234 1.17 28.03 -28.86
N PHE A 235 1.32 29.01 -29.76
CA PHE A 235 0.73 28.99 -31.12
C PHE A 235 1.33 27.95 -32.07
N SER A 236 2.37 27.21 -31.64
CA SER A 236 2.78 26.00 -32.34
C SER A 236 1.70 24.92 -32.28
N ASP A 237 0.81 24.96 -31.27
CA ASP A 237 -0.44 24.20 -31.24
C ASP A 237 -1.52 24.93 -32.06
N PRO A 238 -1.99 24.33 -33.18
CA PRO A 238 -3.06 24.90 -33.99
C PRO A 238 -4.36 25.11 -33.23
N PHE A 239 -4.68 24.26 -32.24
CA PHE A 239 -5.93 24.36 -31.48
C PHE A 239 -5.95 25.62 -30.62
N ILE A 240 -4.85 25.94 -29.93
CA ILE A 240 -4.72 27.18 -29.16
C ILE A 240 -4.78 28.40 -30.09
N LYS A 241 -4.12 28.34 -31.26
CA LYS A 241 -4.16 29.44 -32.24
C LYS A 241 -5.57 29.68 -32.80
N LEU A 242 -6.40 28.63 -32.96
CA LEU A 242 -7.76 28.77 -33.47
C LEU A 242 -8.68 29.58 -32.53
N ASN A 243 -8.42 29.54 -31.22
CA ASN A 243 -9.21 30.27 -30.21
C ASN A 243 -9.23 31.78 -30.40
N PHE A 244 -8.27 32.35 -31.12
CA PHE A 244 -8.13 33.80 -31.35
C PHE A 244 -8.50 34.22 -32.77
N LYS A 245 -8.84 33.26 -33.64
CA LYS A 245 -9.13 33.50 -35.06
C LYS A 245 -10.39 34.38 -35.24
N GLN A 246 -10.53 35.00 -36.41
CA GLN A 246 -11.65 35.91 -36.72
C GLN A 246 -11.74 37.09 -35.74
N ASN A 247 -10.59 37.70 -35.47
CA ASN A 247 -10.41 38.98 -34.80
C ASN A 247 -9.36 39.78 -35.57
N SER A 248 -9.03 40.98 -35.10
CA SER A 248 -8.08 41.91 -35.74
C SER A 248 -6.81 42.09 -34.90
N PHE A 249 -6.19 41.00 -34.44
CA PHE A 249 -4.97 41.05 -33.62
C PHE A 249 -3.70 41.29 -34.45
N ASP A 250 -2.79 42.12 -33.93
CA ASP A 250 -1.55 42.53 -34.61
C ASP A 250 -0.52 41.40 -34.71
N ASN A 251 -0.57 40.42 -33.81
CA ASN A 251 0.42 39.35 -33.66
C ASN A 251 -0.20 37.94 -33.75
N TYR A 252 -1.35 37.78 -34.41
CA TYR A 252 -2.01 36.48 -34.59
C TYR A 252 -1.12 35.44 -35.27
N ASP A 253 -0.29 35.87 -36.23
CA ASP A 253 0.61 34.98 -36.99
C ASP A 253 2.01 34.87 -36.40
N THR A 254 2.27 35.50 -35.26
CA THR A 254 3.57 35.48 -34.59
C THR A 254 3.55 34.47 -33.42
N ILE A 255 4.56 33.62 -33.35
CA ILE A 255 4.79 32.73 -32.21
C ILE A 255 5.67 33.48 -31.19
N GLY A 256 5.18 33.62 -29.96
CA GLY A 256 5.89 34.27 -28.84
C GLY A 256 6.97 33.37 -28.21
N THR A 257 7.75 33.89 -27.25
CA THR A 257 8.79 33.12 -26.54
C THR A 257 8.26 32.62 -25.19
N CYS A 258 8.18 31.28 -25.00
CA CYS A 258 7.77 30.74 -23.70
C CYS A 258 8.95 30.74 -22.71
N LYS A 259 8.88 31.61 -21.70
CA LYS A 259 9.73 31.50 -20.51
C LYS A 259 9.03 30.61 -19.49
N THR A 260 9.45 29.35 -19.42
CA THR A 260 8.82 28.32 -18.59
C THR A 260 9.84 27.82 -17.57
N ILE A 261 9.52 27.96 -16.29
CA ILE A 261 10.32 27.48 -15.16
C ILE A 261 9.41 26.56 -14.32
N PRO A 262 9.33 25.27 -14.67
CA PRO A 262 8.46 24.34 -13.98
C PRO A 262 9.12 23.76 -12.73
N LYS A 263 8.31 23.47 -11.72
CA LYS A 263 8.68 22.81 -10.48
C LYS A 263 7.70 21.68 -10.22
N LEU A 264 8.21 20.56 -9.73
CA LEU A 264 7.41 19.42 -9.33
C LEU A 264 7.50 19.32 -7.80
N LYS A 265 6.37 19.33 -7.08
CA LYS A 265 6.34 19.28 -5.61
C LYS A 265 5.15 18.47 -5.10
N TYR A 266 5.31 17.80 -3.96
CA TYR A 266 4.18 17.29 -3.19
C TYR A 266 3.57 18.40 -2.37
N LEU A 267 2.31 18.75 -2.64
CA LEU A 267 1.59 19.79 -1.92
C LEU A 267 0.19 19.32 -1.55
N ASN A 268 -0.30 19.74 -0.39
CA ASN A 268 -1.71 19.61 -0.06
C ASN A 268 -2.53 20.53 -0.98
N GLN A 269 -3.26 19.94 -1.91
CA GLN A 269 -4.12 20.68 -2.84
C GLN A 269 -5.58 20.39 -2.53
N THR A 270 -6.42 21.40 -2.74
CA THR A 270 -7.87 21.24 -2.62
C THR A 270 -8.50 21.15 -4.01
N PHE A 271 -9.11 20.01 -4.32
CA PHE A 271 -9.67 19.75 -5.65
C PHE A 271 -10.88 18.81 -5.57
N TRP A 272 -11.56 18.61 -6.71
CA TRP A 272 -12.70 17.71 -6.80
C TRP A 272 -12.26 16.30 -7.20
N LYS A 273 -12.60 15.30 -6.38
CA LYS A 273 -12.34 13.87 -6.59
C LYS A 273 -13.61 13.08 -6.30
N LEU A 274 -14.08 12.24 -7.24
CA LEU A 274 -15.28 11.41 -7.10
C LEU A 274 -16.50 12.19 -6.53
N ASN A 275 -16.77 13.36 -7.09
CA ASN A 275 -17.87 14.25 -6.67
C ASN A 275 -17.77 14.78 -5.23
N LYS A 276 -16.59 14.76 -4.60
CA LYS A 276 -16.34 15.40 -3.30
C LYS A 276 -15.15 16.33 -3.40
N LYS A 277 -15.22 17.45 -2.68
CA LYS A 277 -14.08 18.37 -2.53
C LYS A 277 -13.19 17.77 -1.46
N VAL A 278 -11.95 17.47 -1.81
CA VAL A 278 -10.97 16.85 -0.93
C VAL A 278 -9.73 17.72 -0.83
N THR A 279 -9.04 17.63 0.29
CA THR A 279 -7.71 18.21 0.48
C THR A 279 -6.77 17.08 0.85
N GLU A 280 -5.87 16.74 -0.06
CA GLU A 280 -4.91 15.65 0.13
C GLU A 280 -3.55 16.03 -0.50
N PRO A 281 -2.44 15.45 -0.02
CA PRO A 281 -1.14 15.64 -0.64
C PRO A 281 -1.14 15.01 -2.04
N VAL A 282 -0.87 15.82 -3.06
CA VAL A 282 -0.80 15.39 -4.46
C VAL A 282 0.46 15.91 -5.11
N LEU A 283 0.92 15.19 -6.13
CA LEU A 283 2.01 15.62 -6.96
C LEU A 283 1.55 16.80 -7.83
N SER A 284 2.16 17.97 -7.64
CA SER A 284 1.81 19.23 -8.28
C SER A 284 2.94 19.68 -9.22
N LEU A 285 2.64 19.85 -10.50
CA LEU A 285 3.47 20.55 -11.47
C LEU A 285 3.07 22.03 -11.48
N ILE A 286 4.01 22.90 -11.15
CA ILE A 286 3.78 24.32 -10.90
C ILE A 286 4.76 25.12 -11.77
N GLY A 287 4.27 26.15 -12.46
CA GLY A 287 5.10 27.02 -13.28
C GLY A 287 4.28 28.14 -13.89
N GLN A 288 4.86 28.86 -14.85
CA GLN A 288 4.13 29.75 -15.75
C GLN A 288 4.36 29.25 -17.18
N ASN A 289 3.41 29.46 -18.09
CA ASN A 289 3.53 29.05 -19.49
C ASN A 289 3.73 27.53 -19.63
N ILE A 290 3.07 26.75 -18.76
CA ILE A 290 3.14 25.28 -18.72
C ILE A 290 1.97 24.60 -19.45
N GLY A 291 1.13 25.37 -20.16
CA GLY A 291 0.07 24.84 -21.02
C GLY A 291 -1.34 24.98 -20.45
N TYR A 292 -2.34 24.73 -21.29
CA TYR A 292 -3.75 24.92 -20.97
C TYR A 292 -4.50 23.59 -20.85
N TRP A 293 -3.92 22.50 -21.34
CA TRP A 293 -4.47 21.16 -21.28
C TRP A 293 -3.52 20.16 -20.65
N VAL A 294 -4.08 19.11 -20.05
CA VAL A 294 -3.28 17.98 -19.56
C VAL A 294 -2.55 17.28 -20.72
N SER A 295 -3.17 17.23 -21.91
CA SER A 295 -2.57 16.69 -23.12
C SER A 295 -1.34 17.47 -23.61
N ASP A 296 -1.12 18.69 -23.11
CA ASP A 296 0.07 19.46 -23.42
C ASP A 296 1.32 18.88 -22.74
N ILE A 297 1.13 18.01 -21.74
CA ILE A 297 2.19 17.47 -20.88
C ILE A 297 2.48 16.02 -21.26
N GLU A 298 3.61 15.80 -21.92
CA GLU A 298 4.14 14.47 -22.21
C GLU A 298 5.14 14.08 -21.10
N SER A 299 4.75 13.12 -20.24
CA SER A 299 5.61 12.60 -19.17
C SER A 299 5.20 11.19 -18.75
N ASN A 300 6.03 10.51 -17.94
CA ASN A 300 5.66 9.26 -17.29
C ASN A 300 4.65 9.43 -16.14
N ILE A 301 4.44 10.66 -15.68
CA ILE A 301 3.43 11.02 -14.69
C ILE A 301 2.11 11.26 -15.40
N GLN A 302 1.05 10.61 -14.93
CA GLN A 302 -0.30 10.88 -15.39
C GLN A 302 -0.91 12.06 -14.63
N PHE A 303 -0.63 13.27 -15.09
CA PHE A 303 -1.42 14.44 -14.69
C PHE A 303 -2.86 14.23 -15.16
N ASN A 304 -3.83 14.53 -14.31
CA ASN A 304 -5.24 14.22 -14.56
C ASN A 304 -6.21 15.32 -14.11
N TYR A 305 -5.68 16.45 -13.64
CA TYR A 305 -6.49 17.58 -13.20
C TYR A 305 -5.76 18.90 -13.37
N ILE A 306 -6.48 19.89 -13.89
CA ILE A 306 -6.01 21.27 -14.05
C ILE A 306 -6.53 22.05 -12.86
N LEU A 307 -5.63 22.40 -11.94
CA LEU A 307 -6.01 23.21 -10.79
C LEU A 307 -6.03 24.70 -11.16
N LYS A 308 -5.06 25.13 -11.96
CA LYS A 308 -5.01 26.47 -12.54
C LYS A 308 -4.41 26.39 -13.93
N ALA A 309 -5.17 26.77 -14.95
CA ALA A 309 -4.69 26.75 -16.32
C ALA A 309 -3.42 27.60 -16.46
N ASN A 310 -2.49 27.14 -17.30
CA ASN A 310 -1.19 27.76 -17.52
C ASN A 310 -0.27 27.87 -16.29
N SER A 311 -0.62 27.24 -15.15
CA SER A 311 0.21 27.37 -13.95
C SER A 311 0.28 26.17 -13.01
N ILE A 312 -0.80 25.41 -12.82
CA ILE A 312 -0.82 24.31 -11.84
C ILE A 312 -1.61 23.12 -12.39
N PHE A 313 -0.90 22.01 -12.57
CA PHE A 313 -1.46 20.70 -12.91
C PHE A 313 -1.17 19.73 -11.78
N ILE A 314 -2.12 18.86 -11.47
CA ILE A 314 -1.97 17.88 -10.39
C ILE A 314 -2.20 16.46 -10.92
N ALA A 315 -1.50 15.51 -10.31
CA ALA A 315 -1.69 14.09 -10.48
C ALA A 315 -2.16 13.49 -9.16
N TYR A 316 -3.38 12.95 -9.13
CA TYR A 316 -3.93 12.28 -7.94
C TYR A 316 -4.14 10.77 -8.20
N GLY A 317 -3.58 9.92 -7.33
CA GLY A 317 -3.50 8.46 -7.44
C GLY A 317 -2.44 7.88 -6.49
N SER A 318 -2.25 6.55 -6.44
CA SER A 318 -1.22 5.91 -5.61
C SER A 318 0.18 6.19 -6.19
N TYR A 319 0.71 7.38 -5.92
CA TYR A 319 2.08 7.74 -6.25
C TYR A 319 2.88 7.73 -4.95
N THR A 320 3.67 6.69 -4.75
CA THR A 320 4.60 6.60 -3.61
C THR A 320 5.75 7.58 -3.85
N PRO A 321 6.06 8.49 -2.90
CA PRO A 321 7.30 9.27 -2.93
C PRO A 321 8.47 8.31 -3.14
N ASN A 322 9.10 8.47 -4.28
CA ASN A 322 10.26 7.71 -4.66
C ASN A 322 11.17 8.67 -5.40
N ARG A 323 12.48 8.44 -5.25
CA ARG A 323 13.61 9.28 -5.65
C ARG A 323 13.78 9.40 -7.17
N ILE A 324 12.69 9.35 -7.92
CA ILE A 324 12.62 9.16 -9.35
C ILE A 324 12.72 10.51 -10.04
N ILE A 325 13.64 10.58 -11.00
CA ILE A 325 13.78 11.71 -11.92
C ILE A 325 12.72 11.57 -13.02
N HIS A 326 12.00 12.66 -13.30
CA HIS A 326 10.95 12.73 -14.31
C HIS A 326 11.35 13.63 -15.45
N ASN A 327 11.13 13.15 -16.68
CA ASN A 327 11.25 13.98 -17.87
C ASN A 327 9.86 14.47 -18.28
N ILE A 328 9.71 15.78 -18.38
CA ILE A 328 8.46 16.45 -18.74
C ILE A 328 8.71 17.24 -20.02
N LYS A 329 7.86 17.03 -21.02
CA LYS A 329 7.89 17.78 -22.27
C LYS A 329 6.55 18.48 -22.48
N PHE A 330 6.59 19.76 -22.85
CA PHE A 330 5.41 20.51 -23.22
C PHE A 330 5.24 20.46 -24.74
N THR A 331 4.20 19.79 -25.23
CA THR A 331 4.01 19.53 -26.67
C THR A 331 3.75 20.81 -27.45
N SER A 332 3.01 21.77 -26.87
CA SER A 332 2.68 23.06 -27.49
C SER A 332 3.89 23.99 -27.69
N THR A 333 4.96 23.82 -26.91
CA THR A 333 6.15 24.69 -26.95
C THR A 333 7.42 23.94 -27.39
N GLY A 334 7.41 22.61 -27.32
CA GLY A 334 8.56 21.75 -27.55
C GLY A 334 9.59 21.72 -26.42
N GLN A 335 9.41 22.50 -25.35
CA GLN A 335 10.36 22.58 -24.24
C GLN A 335 10.37 21.29 -23.42
N LYS A 336 11.56 20.93 -22.92
CA LYS A 336 11.80 19.71 -22.14
C LYS A 336 12.50 20.06 -20.84
N PHE A 337 12.04 19.44 -19.76
CA PHE A 337 12.56 19.65 -18.41
C PHE A 337 12.74 18.31 -17.71
N THR A 338 13.75 18.25 -16.85
CA THR A 338 13.99 17.12 -15.97
C THR A 338 13.77 17.57 -14.53
N LEU A 339 12.84 16.95 -13.81
CA LEU A 339 12.40 17.39 -12.48
C LEU A 339 12.32 16.21 -11.51
N THR A 340 12.43 16.51 -10.22
CA THR A 340 12.14 15.58 -9.12
C THR A 340 11.19 16.25 -8.14
N PRO A 341 10.23 15.52 -7.54
CA PRO A 341 9.38 16.08 -6.49
C PRO A 341 10.04 16.14 -5.12
N ASP A 342 11.00 15.24 -4.88
CA ASP A 342 11.68 15.11 -3.59
C ASP A 342 12.86 16.09 -3.52
N PRO A 343 13.03 16.82 -2.42
CA PRO A 343 14.10 17.79 -2.26
C PRO A 343 15.44 17.06 -1.99
N TYR A 344 16.41 17.23 -2.88
CA TYR A 344 17.78 16.70 -2.73
C TYR A 344 18.80 17.83 -2.61
N PRO A 345 19.86 17.64 -1.80
CA PRO A 345 21.02 18.50 -1.89
C PRO A 345 21.58 18.46 -3.32
N PRO A 346 22.01 19.61 -3.87
CA PRO A 346 22.57 19.65 -5.22
C PRO A 346 23.76 18.69 -5.31
N LEU A 347 23.68 17.69 -6.17
CA LEU A 347 24.80 16.77 -6.37
C LEU A 347 25.77 17.39 -7.35
N LEU A 348 27.06 17.31 -7.01
CA LEU A 348 28.12 17.93 -7.78
C LEU A 348 29.08 16.84 -8.27
N SER A 349 29.21 16.72 -9.58
CA SER A 349 30.05 15.70 -10.24
C SER A 349 31.36 16.28 -10.76
N ASN A 350 31.33 17.51 -11.29
CA ASN A 350 32.50 18.16 -11.85
C ASN A 350 32.31 19.68 -11.85
N ILE A 351 33.41 20.42 -11.70
CA ILE A 351 33.48 21.87 -11.90
C ILE A 351 34.55 22.13 -12.94
N THR A 352 34.19 22.83 -14.01
CA THR A 352 35.14 23.32 -15.02
C THR A 352 35.14 24.84 -15.02
N SER A 353 36.29 25.45 -15.34
CA SER A 353 36.43 26.90 -15.46
C SER A 353 36.87 27.27 -16.87
N ASN A 354 36.35 28.40 -17.36
CA ASN A 354 36.85 29.06 -18.56
C ASN A 354 36.61 30.57 -18.42
N ASN A 355 37.67 31.39 -18.42
CA ASN A 355 37.57 32.86 -18.37
C ASN A 355 36.61 33.40 -17.28
N HIS A 356 36.81 33.05 -16.01
CA HIS A 356 35.97 33.47 -14.86
C HIS A 356 34.55 32.86 -14.82
N ILE A 357 34.17 32.08 -15.83
CA ILE A 357 32.91 31.35 -15.86
C ILE A 357 33.15 29.95 -15.30
N LEU A 358 32.45 29.62 -14.23
CA LEU A 358 32.45 28.31 -13.61
C LEU A 358 31.19 27.55 -14.04
N VAL A 359 31.41 26.33 -14.50
CA VAL A 359 30.35 25.40 -14.90
C VAL A 359 30.36 24.23 -13.93
N PHE A 360 29.31 24.16 -13.12
CA PHE A 360 29.05 23.09 -12.17
C PHE A 360 28.17 22.06 -12.87
N LYS A 361 28.67 20.83 -13.02
CA LYS A 361 27.91 19.70 -13.57
C LYS A 361 27.49 18.78 -12.45
N GLY A 362 26.28 18.27 -12.51
CA GLY A 362 25.76 17.33 -11.53
C GLY A 362 24.27 17.07 -11.69
N LEU A 363 23.54 16.99 -10.58
CA LEU A 363 22.11 16.67 -10.55
C LEU A 363 21.39 17.49 -9.49
N TYR A 364 20.06 17.56 -9.60
CA TYR A 364 19.17 18.20 -8.61
C TYR A 364 19.36 19.70 -8.46
N TYR A 365 19.75 20.37 -9.54
CA TYR A 365 19.74 21.82 -9.62
C TYR A 365 18.36 22.35 -10.01
N SER A 366 18.08 23.60 -9.70
CA SER A 366 16.82 24.26 -10.05
C SER A 366 16.92 24.95 -11.42
N TYR A 367 15.84 24.97 -12.20
CA TYR A 367 15.74 25.88 -13.35
C TYR A 367 15.50 27.33 -12.91
N ASP A 368 15.08 27.53 -11.65
CA ASP A 368 14.91 28.85 -11.06
C ASP A 368 16.24 29.31 -10.43
N ILE A 369 16.99 30.13 -11.16
CA ILE A 369 18.28 30.64 -10.70
C ILE A 369 18.18 31.44 -9.40
N THR A 370 17.00 31.96 -9.04
CA THR A 370 16.81 32.71 -7.79
C THR A 370 16.84 31.83 -6.55
N GLU A 371 16.69 30.52 -6.73
CA GLU A 371 16.80 29.52 -5.65
C GLU A 371 18.25 29.04 -5.45
N ILE A 372 19.19 29.49 -6.29
CA ILE A 372 20.57 28.98 -6.31
C ILE A 372 21.52 30.02 -5.77
N THR A 373 22.33 29.64 -4.79
CA THR A 373 23.40 30.47 -4.25
C THR A 373 24.70 29.67 -4.20
N ILE A 374 25.77 30.23 -4.77
CA ILE A 374 27.10 29.61 -4.78
C ILE A 374 28.10 30.55 -4.12
N THR A 375 28.82 30.03 -3.14
CA THR A 375 29.95 30.73 -2.49
C THR A 375 31.24 29.95 -2.68
N ILE A 376 32.34 30.67 -2.90
CA ILE A 376 33.69 30.13 -3.06
C ILE A 376 34.61 30.98 -2.19
N GLY A 377 35.05 30.41 -1.07
CA GLY A 377 35.72 31.13 0.00
C GLY A 377 34.82 32.23 0.57
N ASP A 378 35.28 33.48 0.49
CA ASP A 378 34.56 34.68 0.91
C ASP A 378 33.81 35.38 -0.24
N LYS A 379 33.78 34.78 -1.44
CA LYS A 379 33.21 35.38 -2.66
C LYS A 379 31.94 34.66 -3.09
N SER A 380 30.98 35.41 -3.62
CA SER A 380 29.77 34.88 -4.26
C SER A 380 30.04 34.65 -5.74
N CYS A 381 29.48 33.59 -6.31
CA CYS A 381 29.47 33.35 -7.75
C CYS A 381 28.08 33.69 -8.29
N ASP A 382 28.02 34.61 -9.26
CA ASP A 382 26.75 35.11 -9.78
C ASP A 382 26.18 34.11 -10.79
N VAL A 383 25.09 33.43 -10.43
CA VAL A 383 24.46 32.41 -11.28
C VAL A 383 23.81 33.07 -12.49
N THR A 384 24.19 32.64 -13.68
CA THR A 384 23.75 33.21 -14.96
C THR A 384 22.78 32.31 -15.71
N ASP A 385 22.91 30.99 -15.55
CA ASP A 385 22.06 29.99 -16.17
C ASP A 385 22.04 28.71 -15.33
N SER A 386 20.92 27.98 -15.37
CA SER A 386 20.79 26.71 -14.66
C SER A 386 19.77 25.78 -15.31
N THR A 387 20.12 24.50 -15.29
CA THR A 387 19.27 23.37 -15.65
C THR A 387 19.38 22.32 -14.56
N PHE A 388 18.57 21.26 -14.62
CA PHE A 388 18.69 20.14 -13.67
C PHE A 388 20.10 19.54 -13.54
N PHE A 389 20.90 19.61 -14.61
CA PHE A 389 22.21 18.94 -14.71
C PHE A 389 23.42 19.87 -14.64
N GLN A 390 23.21 21.18 -14.81
CA GLN A 390 24.29 22.13 -14.95
C GLN A 390 23.92 23.51 -14.43
N ILE A 391 24.81 24.13 -13.66
CA ILE A 391 24.76 25.54 -13.30
C ILE A 391 25.96 26.24 -13.93
N THR A 392 25.72 27.43 -14.47
CA THR A 392 26.76 28.33 -14.95
C THR A 392 26.76 29.59 -14.09
N CYS A 393 27.89 29.92 -13.47
CA CYS A 393 28.04 31.13 -12.69
C CYS A 393 29.34 31.87 -13.03
N THR A 394 29.34 33.19 -12.81
CA THR A 394 30.49 34.05 -13.07
C THR A 394 31.11 34.48 -11.75
N LEU A 395 32.41 34.22 -11.58
CA LEU A 395 33.17 34.63 -10.42
C LEU A 395 33.89 35.95 -10.71
N THR A 396 33.28 37.07 -10.32
CA THR A 396 33.81 38.41 -10.63
C THR A 396 35.02 38.82 -9.78
N LYS A 397 35.23 38.17 -8.63
CA LYS A 397 36.36 38.38 -7.73
C LYS A 397 36.86 37.04 -7.21
N TYR A 398 38.17 36.80 -7.28
CA TYR A 398 38.78 35.61 -6.71
C TYR A 398 38.97 35.75 -5.19
N PRO A 399 38.86 34.64 -4.43
CA PRO A 399 39.19 34.61 -3.01
C PRO A 399 40.70 34.76 -2.78
N ASN A 400 41.08 35.23 -1.59
CA ASN A 400 42.49 35.52 -1.25
C ASN A 400 43.38 34.26 -1.17
N GLN A 401 42.76 33.12 -0.88
CA GLN A 401 43.39 31.80 -0.92
C GLN A 401 42.92 31.10 -2.20
N LEU A 402 43.85 30.41 -2.87
CA LEU A 402 43.61 29.81 -4.19
C LEU A 402 43.78 28.29 -4.19
N ASN A 403 44.53 27.73 -3.25
CA ASN A 403 44.61 26.28 -3.05
C ASN A 403 43.62 25.83 -1.98
N ASN A 404 42.87 24.77 -2.27
CA ASN A 404 41.90 24.11 -1.40
C ASN A 404 40.89 25.09 -0.79
N VAL A 405 40.30 25.92 -1.64
CA VAL A 405 39.31 26.92 -1.30
C VAL A 405 37.96 26.24 -1.06
N PRO A 406 37.36 26.34 0.13
CA PRO A 406 36.06 25.75 0.39
C PRO A 406 34.98 26.52 -0.36
N GLY A 407 34.03 25.79 -0.94
CA GLY A 407 32.85 26.35 -1.57
C GLY A 407 31.57 25.67 -1.10
N THR A 408 30.45 26.39 -1.21
CA THR A 408 29.11 25.89 -0.89
C THR A 408 28.18 26.20 -2.05
N LEU A 409 27.52 25.17 -2.56
CA LEU A 409 26.45 25.26 -3.55
C LEU A 409 25.14 24.94 -2.82
N LYS A 410 24.21 25.88 -2.82
CA LYS A 410 22.89 25.75 -2.22
C LYS A 410 21.79 25.92 -3.26
N VAL A 411 20.81 25.03 -3.22
CA VAL A 411 19.59 25.06 -4.04
C VAL A 411 18.41 24.96 -3.08
N ASP A 412 17.55 25.98 -3.07
CA ASP A 412 16.48 26.17 -2.08
C ASP A 412 17.05 26.16 -0.63
N GLN A 413 16.68 25.20 0.21
CA GLN A 413 17.20 25.06 1.58
C GLN A 413 18.35 24.07 1.71
N LEU A 414 18.68 23.33 0.64
CA LEU A 414 19.64 22.23 0.69
C LEU A 414 20.98 22.65 0.10
N GLN A 415 22.07 22.10 0.62
CA GLN A 415 23.41 22.52 0.24
C GLN A 415 24.41 21.37 0.15
N THR A 416 25.42 21.55 -0.70
CA THR A 416 26.59 20.68 -0.84
C THR A 416 27.85 21.53 -0.75
N THR A 417 28.87 21.02 -0.06
CA THR A 417 30.17 21.66 0.07
C THR A 417 31.21 20.99 -0.82
N PHE A 418 32.18 21.75 -1.32
CA PHE A 418 33.26 21.26 -2.17
C PHE A 418 34.54 22.06 -1.90
N ASN A 419 35.69 21.59 -2.39
CA ASN A 419 36.95 22.34 -2.34
C ASN A 419 37.51 22.51 -3.75
N LEU A 420 38.03 23.70 -4.06
CA LEU A 420 38.62 24.04 -5.35
C LEU A 420 40.09 24.43 -5.21
N ASN A 421 40.91 24.04 -6.18
CA ASN A 421 42.16 24.73 -6.47
C ASN A 421 41.95 25.65 -7.68
N LEU A 422 42.26 26.93 -7.52
CA LEU A 422 42.13 27.99 -8.51
C LEU A 422 43.55 28.42 -8.95
N ASP A 423 43.81 28.55 -10.26
CA ASP A 423 45.09 29.09 -10.75
C ASP A 423 45.00 30.60 -11.01
N ASN A 424 46.09 31.32 -10.71
CA ASN A 424 46.26 32.77 -10.87
C ASN A 424 46.50 33.23 -12.32
N ASN A 425 46.84 32.33 -13.23
CA ASN A 425 47.27 32.69 -14.60
C ASN A 425 46.14 32.57 -15.64
N ASP A 426 45.14 33.45 -15.58
CA ASP A 426 44.03 33.62 -16.55
C ASP A 426 42.76 32.74 -16.35
N GLY A 427 42.58 32.07 -15.20
CA GLY A 427 41.29 31.50 -14.82
C GLY A 427 40.82 30.27 -15.61
N ASN A 428 41.74 29.55 -16.26
CA ASN A 428 41.41 28.44 -17.18
C ASN A 428 41.48 27.04 -16.57
N GLU A 429 42.05 26.83 -15.39
CA GLU A 429 42.18 25.49 -14.81
C GLU A 429 41.71 25.44 -13.34
N VAL A 430 40.79 24.52 -13.07
CA VAL A 430 40.31 24.17 -11.73
C VAL A 430 40.61 22.69 -11.53
N PHE A 431 41.43 22.36 -10.52
CA PHE A 431 41.76 20.98 -10.18
C PHE A 431 40.91 20.51 -9.00
N ASN A 432 39.96 19.62 -9.28
CA ASN A 432 39.06 19.04 -8.28
C ASN A 432 39.69 17.82 -7.63
N ASN A 433 39.74 17.78 -6.30
CA ASN A 433 39.97 16.55 -5.54
C ASN A 433 38.59 15.99 -5.12
N TYR A 434 38.05 15.04 -5.88
CA TYR A 434 36.92 14.22 -5.43
C TYR A 434 37.38 12.84 -5.01
N THR A 435 36.77 12.30 -3.95
CA THR A 435 36.67 10.85 -3.76
C THR A 435 35.59 10.36 -4.72
N SER A 436 35.97 9.83 -5.88
CA SER A 436 35.04 9.40 -6.93
C SER A 436 34.31 8.11 -6.54
N CYS A 437 32.98 8.08 -6.70
CA CYS A 437 32.23 6.82 -6.71
C CYS A 437 32.56 6.02 -7.98
N PRO A 438 32.46 4.67 -7.94
CA PRO A 438 32.68 3.83 -9.10
C PRO A 438 31.76 4.18 -10.28
N ASP A 439 32.30 4.12 -11.50
CA ASP A 439 31.52 4.25 -12.72
C ASP A 439 30.36 3.24 -12.69
N ASN A 440 29.13 3.76 -12.79
CA ASN A 440 27.84 3.04 -12.80
C ASN A 440 27.16 2.79 -11.43
N CYS A 441 27.60 3.46 -10.35
CA CYS A 441 26.92 3.43 -9.05
C CYS A 441 25.43 3.77 -9.14
N GLU A 442 25.04 4.75 -9.96
CA GLU A 442 23.70 5.33 -10.01
C GLU A 442 22.85 4.89 -11.22
N SER A 443 23.29 3.87 -11.97
CA SER A 443 22.64 3.50 -13.25
C SER A 443 21.48 2.49 -13.11
N TYR A 444 21.23 1.93 -11.92
CA TYR A 444 20.23 0.86 -11.73
C TYR A 444 19.40 1.01 -10.44
N ASN A 445 18.06 0.90 -10.58
CA ASN A 445 17.04 0.56 -9.58
C ASN A 445 17.25 0.98 -8.10
N GLY A 446 17.70 2.20 -7.83
CA GLY A 446 17.68 2.80 -6.48
C GLY A 446 18.97 2.74 -5.68
N ASN A 447 20.10 2.45 -6.32
CA ASN A 447 21.44 2.58 -5.72
C ASN A 447 21.74 4.06 -5.38
N ILE A 448 22.43 4.32 -4.26
CA ILE A 448 22.79 5.67 -3.82
C ILE A 448 24.30 5.74 -3.62
N CYS A 449 25.01 6.62 -4.33
CA CYS A 449 26.41 6.87 -4.01
C CYS A 449 26.52 7.66 -2.69
N ASN A 450 27.30 7.15 -1.74
CA ASN A 450 27.72 7.90 -0.57
C ASN A 450 28.97 8.72 -0.92
N TYR A 451 28.76 9.97 -1.35
CA TYR A 451 29.84 10.87 -1.78
C TYR A 451 30.79 11.32 -0.65
N ASN A 452 30.49 11.01 0.62
CA ASN A 452 31.45 11.21 1.72
C ASN A 452 32.48 10.08 1.80
N THR A 453 32.13 8.86 1.37
CA THR A 453 32.98 7.67 1.48
C THR A 453 33.41 7.08 0.13
N GLY A 454 32.78 7.47 -0.98
CA GLY A 454 33.03 6.91 -2.31
C GLY A 454 32.43 5.51 -2.52
N ILE A 455 31.47 5.09 -1.67
CA ILE A 455 30.90 3.74 -1.68
C ILE A 455 29.45 3.78 -2.19
N CYS A 456 29.07 2.82 -3.03
CA CYS A 456 27.68 2.63 -3.45
C CYS A 456 26.85 1.94 -2.35
N GLU A 457 25.78 2.59 -1.93
CA GLU A 457 24.76 2.02 -1.06
C GLU A 457 23.75 1.26 -1.94
N CYS A 458 23.77 -0.06 -1.81
CA CYS A 458 22.96 -0.94 -2.66
C CYS A 458 21.55 -1.13 -2.11
N PRO A 459 20.53 -1.25 -2.99
CA PRO A 459 19.23 -1.78 -2.61
C PRO A 459 19.40 -3.20 -2.07
N LYS A 460 18.48 -3.63 -1.20
CA LYS A 460 18.58 -4.87 -0.40
C LYS A 460 18.86 -6.15 -1.20
N ASP A 461 18.41 -6.20 -2.45
CA ASP A 461 18.56 -7.33 -3.37
C ASP A 461 19.87 -7.36 -4.14
N TRP A 462 20.72 -6.37 -3.91
CA TRP A 462 21.93 -6.10 -4.67
C TRP A 462 23.09 -5.80 -3.73
N THR A 463 24.29 -6.12 -4.18
CA THR A 463 25.53 -5.93 -3.43
C THR A 463 26.73 -5.79 -4.38
N GLY A 464 27.92 -5.63 -3.81
CA GLY A 464 29.17 -5.35 -4.51
C GLY A 464 29.39 -3.85 -4.70
N GLU A 465 30.60 -3.49 -5.13
CA GLU A 465 31.07 -2.09 -5.21
C GLU A 465 30.18 -1.17 -6.06
N ASN A 466 29.48 -1.74 -7.05
CA ASN A 466 28.62 -1.02 -7.98
C ASN A 466 27.15 -1.46 -7.91
N CYS A 467 26.78 -2.30 -6.93
CA CYS A 467 25.41 -2.81 -6.75
C CYS A 467 24.81 -3.57 -7.95
N TYR A 468 25.65 -4.22 -8.76
CA TYR A 468 25.22 -5.09 -9.87
C TYR A 468 25.17 -6.57 -9.51
N THR A 469 25.63 -6.94 -8.33
CA THR A 469 25.68 -8.35 -7.93
C THR A 469 24.40 -8.67 -7.19
N PRO A 470 23.53 -9.57 -7.69
CA PRO A 470 22.34 -9.96 -6.96
C PRO A 470 22.70 -10.58 -5.62
N ASN A 471 22.14 -10.04 -4.54
CA ASN A 471 22.25 -10.60 -3.21
C ASN A 471 21.20 -11.71 -3.06
N HIS A 472 21.50 -12.88 -3.62
CA HIS A 472 20.51 -13.95 -3.81
C HIS A 472 20.13 -14.67 -2.52
N TYR A 473 18.91 -15.19 -2.49
CA TYR A 473 18.39 -16.07 -1.44
C TYR A 473 17.43 -17.09 -2.03
N VAL A 474 17.26 -18.21 -1.32
CA VAL A 474 16.24 -19.21 -1.61
C VAL A 474 15.15 -19.11 -0.56
N SER A 475 13.90 -18.94 -0.99
CA SER A 475 12.74 -18.86 -0.10
C SER A 475 11.97 -20.17 0.02
N SER A 476 11.99 -21.00 -1.02
CA SER A 476 11.37 -22.31 -1.01
C SER A 476 12.14 -23.31 -1.85
N ILE A 477 11.99 -24.58 -1.48
CA ILE A 477 12.58 -25.70 -2.20
C ILE A 477 11.62 -26.90 -2.19
N THR A 478 11.36 -27.48 -3.35
CA THR A 478 10.53 -28.68 -3.45
C THR A 478 11.33 -29.92 -3.05
N PRO A 479 10.81 -30.77 -2.16
CA PRO A 479 11.46 -32.03 -1.82
C PRO A 479 11.38 -33.04 -2.99
N THR A 480 12.23 -34.07 -2.95
CA THR A 480 12.15 -35.24 -3.85
C THR A 480 12.09 -36.52 -3.05
N TYR A 481 11.74 -37.63 -3.70
CA TYR A 481 11.87 -38.96 -3.10
C TYR A 481 13.34 -39.39 -3.00
N GLU A 482 13.61 -40.44 -2.21
CA GLU A 482 14.96 -40.95 -1.95
C GLU A 482 15.74 -41.43 -3.20
N ASP A 483 15.05 -41.72 -4.30
CA ASP A 483 15.63 -42.03 -5.62
C ASP A 483 16.14 -40.80 -6.38
N GLY A 484 15.90 -39.59 -5.87
CA GLY A 484 16.29 -38.33 -6.50
C GLY A 484 15.25 -37.85 -7.53
N GLY A 485 15.59 -36.82 -8.29
CA GLY A 485 14.71 -36.25 -9.32
C GLY A 485 14.79 -34.74 -9.43
N LEU A 486 13.77 -34.15 -10.03
CA LEU A 486 13.69 -32.71 -10.28
C LEU A 486 13.36 -31.95 -8.99
N VAL A 487 14.22 -31.01 -8.65
CA VAL A 487 14.10 -30.05 -7.56
C VAL A 487 13.84 -28.68 -8.15
N THR A 488 12.83 -27.97 -7.62
CA THR A 488 12.55 -26.57 -7.93
C THR A 488 12.84 -25.72 -6.70
N MET A 489 13.69 -24.71 -6.86
CA MET A 489 13.98 -23.70 -5.84
C MET A 489 13.40 -22.37 -6.30
N ASN A 490 12.64 -21.71 -5.42
CA ASN A 490 12.17 -20.35 -5.66
C ASN A 490 12.84 -19.38 -4.68
N GLY A 491 13.02 -18.14 -5.11
CA GLY A 491 13.65 -17.09 -4.33
C GLY A 491 13.99 -15.89 -5.20
N TRP A 492 15.10 -15.24 -4.89
CA TRP A 492 15.68 -14.20 -5.73
C TRP A 492 17.08 -14.63 -6.12
N PHE A 493 17.32 -14.78 -7.43
CA PHE A 493 18.61 -15.17 -7.99
C PHE A 493 19.22 -14.06 -8.87
N GLY A 494 18.44 -13.02 -9.19
CA GLY A 494 18.81 -11.92 -10.10
C GLY A 494 18.96 -12.35 -11.55
N ASP A 495 19.31 -11.45 -12.47
CA ASP A 495 19.38 -11.77 -13.91
C ASP A 495 20.77 -12.25 -14.36
N ILE A 496 21.77 -12.19 -13.47
CA ILE A 496 23.17 -12.54 -13.75
C ILE A 496 23.55 -13.75 -12.90
N HIS A 497 24.14 -14.78 -13.53
CA HIS A 497 24.42 -16.08 -12.90
C HIS A 497 25.83 -16.62 -13.23
N LYS A 498 26.87 -15.84 -12.95
CA LYS A 498 28.26 -16.24 -13.21
C LYS A 498 28.70 -17.34 -12.24
N ASP A 499 29.36 -18.39 -12.78
CA ASP A 499 29.91 -19.52 -12.02
C ASP A 499 28.90 -20.20 -11.08
N LEU A 500 27.62 -20.24 -11.50
CA LEU A 500 26.55 -20.80 -10.70
C LEU A 500 26.79 -22.28 -10.40
N LYS A 501 26.89 -22.60 -9.12
CA LYS A 501 27.02 -23.96 -8.60
C LYS A 501 26.07 -24.18 -7.44
N LEU A 502 25.36 -25.30 -7.49
CA LEU A 502 24.34 -25.63 -6.52
C LEU A 502 24.56 -27.03 -5.97
N THR A 503 24.66 -27.14 -4.65
CA THR A 503 24.88 -28.42 -3.97
C THR A 503 23.83 -28.65 -2.90
N ILE A 504 23.31 -29.88 -2.87
CA ILE A 504 22.39 -30.38 -1.85
C ILE A 504 23.15 -31.45 -1.06
N GLY A 505 23.57 -31.11 0.16
CA GLY A 505 24.52 -31.89 0.94
C GLY A 505 25.86 -32.02 0.23
N ASN A 506 26.31 -33.26 0.02
CA ASN A 506 27.57 -33.55 -0.69
C ASN A 506 27.38 -33.76 -2.20
N GLN A 507 26.15 -33.65 -2.70
CA GLN A 507 25.84 -33.86 -4.11
C GLN A 507 25.65 -32.54 -4.84
N GLU A 508 26.17 -32.47 -6.07
CA GLU A 508 25.90 -31.37 -6.98
C GLU A 508 24.56 -31.59 -7.67
N CYS A 509 23.67 -30.60 -7.60
CA CYS A 509 22.40 -30.64 -8.31
C CYS A 509 22.64 -30.09 -9.72
N LYS A 510 22.36 -30.90 -10.73
CA LYS A 510 22.60 -30.52 -12.13
C LYS A 510 21.51 -29.58 -12.59
N ILE A 511 21.88 -28.33 -12.82
CA ILE A 511 20.93 -27.26 -13.18
C ILE A 511 20.29 -27.57 -14.53
N ASP A 512 18.97 -27.46 -14.59
CA ASP A 512 18.16 -27.65 -15.79
C ASP A 512 17.75 -26.30 -16.38
N THR A 513 17.04 -25.48 -15.60
CA THR A 513 16.70 -24.11 -15.98
C THR A 513 16.93 -23.11 -14.85
N ILE A 514 17.17 -21.85 -15.22
CA ILE A 514 17.34 -20.74 -14.29
C ILE A 514 16.66 -19.47 -14.80
N SER A 515 16.11 -18.72 -13.86
CA SER A 515 15.61 -17.36 -14.01
C SER A 515 15.94 -16.56 -12.75
N SER A 516 15.58 -15.27 -12.75
CA SER A 516 15.75 -14.42 -11.57
C SER A 516 14.93 -14.79 -10.35
N LYS A 517 13.94 -15.69 -10.49
CA LYS A 517 13.07 -16.13 -9.38
C LYS A 517 13.09 -17.62 -9.10
N THR A 518 13.53 -18.43 -10.06
CA THR A 518 13.41 -19.89 -9.97
C THR A 518 14.62 -20.57 -10.57
N ILE A 519 15.15 -21.57 -9.87
CA ILE A 519 16.14 -22.52 -10.36
C ILE A 519 15.52 -23.91 -10.32
N THR A 520 15.60 -24.66 -11.41
CA THR A 520 15.30 -26.09 -11.42
C THR A 520 16.57 -26.89 -11.65
N CYS A 521 16.73 -28.00 -10.94
CA CYS A 521 17.90 -28.85 -11.04
C CYS A 521 17.56 -30.30 -10.73
N ASN A 522 18.35 -31.24 -11.22
CA ASN A 522 18.17 -32.66 -10.98
C ASN A 522 19.21 -33.17 -9.98
N ILE A 523 18.74 -33.82 -8.91
CA ILE A 523 19.58 -34.38 -7.84
C ILE A 523 19.50 -35.91 -7.85
N GLY A 524 20.60 -36.57 -7.50
CA GLY A 524 20.65 -38.03 -7.39
C GLY A 524 19.97 -38.56 -6.12
N ALA A 525 20.02 -39.88 -5.96
CA ALA A 525 19.45 -40.56 -4.79
C ALA A 525 20.11 -40.11 -3.48
N GLY A 526 19.34 -39.99 -2.42
CA GLY A 526 19.80 -39.55 -1.11
C GLY A 526 18.77 -39.77 -0.01
N THR A 527 19.13 -39.48 1.23
CA THR A 527 18.26 -39.69 2.40
C THR A 527 18.39 -38.56 3.42
N GLY A 528 17.31 -38.33 4.18
CA GLY A 528 17.25 -37.37 5.27
C GLY A 528 17.31 -35.91 4.83
N LYS A 529 17.48 -35.00 5.81
CA LYS A 529 17.68 -33.57 5.56
C LYS A 529 19.08 -33.27 5.06
N LYS A 530 19.21 -32.25 4.21
CA LYS A 530 20.48 -31.79 3.63
C LYS A 530 20.56 -30.27 3.65
N ASP A 531 21.77 -29.78 3.83
CA ASP A 531 22.12 -28.38 3.61
C ASP A 531 22.00 -28.05 2.12
N VAL A 532 21.65 -26.81 1.82
CA VAL A 532 21.60 -26.29 0.45
C VAL A 532 22.58 -25.14 0.36
N ILE A 533 23.44 -25.19 -0.66
CA ILE A 533 24.41 -24.14 -0.96
C ILE A 533 24.21 -23.71 -2.40
N VAL A 534 24.02 -22.42 -2.60
CA VAL A 534 23.91 -21.78 -3.91
C VAL A 534 25.03 -20.75 -4.01
N ASN A 535 26.01 -21.04 -4.85
CA ASN A 535 27.10 -20.12 -5.15
C ASN A 535 26.91 -19.54 -6.55
N GLN A 536 26.88 -18.22 -6.68
CA GLN A 536 26.91 -17.53 -7.95
C GLN A 536 27.45 -16.11 -7.76
N ASN A 537 28.02 -15.54 -8.82
CA ASN A 537 28.53 -14.18 -8.83
C ASN A 537 29.53 -13.86 -7.70
N GLY A 538 30.24 -14.88 -7.19
CA GLY A 538 31.15 -14.75 -6.05
C GLY A 538 30.47 -14.68 -4.67
N ILE A 539 29.14 -14.81 -4.61
CA ILE A 539 28.35 -14.83 -3.38
C ILE A 539 27.90 -16.26 -3.10
N THR A 540 27.97 -16.65 -1.83
CA THR A 540 27.45 -17.95 -1.38
C THR A 540 26.26 -17.74 -0.47
N TRP A 541 25.10 -18.24 -0.89
CA TRP A 541 23.96 -18.43 -0.02
C TRP A 541 23.97 -19.86 0.51
N LYS A 542 23.75 -20.03 1.81
CA LYS A 542 23.74 -21.34 2.47
C LYS A 542 22.61 -21.41 3.48
N SER A 543 21.91 -22.53 3.49
CA SER A 543 20.94 -22.86 4.53
C SER A 543 21.12 -24.30 5.00
N PHE A 544 20.99 -24.51 6.32
CA PHE A 544 21.19 -25.80 6.96
C PHE A 544 19.90 -26.62 7.01
N ASN A 545 19.98 -27.92 6.73
CA ASN A 545 18.83 -28.83 6.77
C ASN A 545 17.60 -28.37 5.95
N PHE A 546 17.82 -27.58 4.90
CA PHE A 546 16.78 -26.88 4.16
C PHE A 546 16.08 -27.76 3.12
N PHE A 547 16.76 -28.80 2.63
CA PHE A 547 16.21 -29.80 1.71
C PHE A 547 15.93 -31.11 2.44
N VAL A 548 14.91 -31.86 2.03
CA VAL A 548 14.62 -33.19 2.55
C VAL A 548 14.33 -34.19 1.44
N TYR A 549 14.97 -35.36 1.52
CA TYR A 549 14.57 -36.55 0.76
C TYR A 549 13.39 -37.21 1.47
N GLN A 550 12.24 -37.27 0.80
CA GLN A 550 11.03 -37.90 1.31
C GLN A 550 11.10 -39.42 1.14
N SER A 551 10.88 -40.14 2.23
CA SER A 551 10.62 -41.57 2.15
C SER A 551 9.30 -41.83 1.41
N LYS A 552 9.28 -42.86 0.56
CA LYS A 552 8.05 -43.36 -0.10
C LYS A 552 7.05 -43.95 0.90
N GLN A 553 7.50 -44.26 2.12
CA GLN A 553 6.66 -44.74 3.22
C GLN A 553 6.91 -43.89 4.47
N GLN A 554 5.87 -43.21 4.95
CA GLN A 554 5.88 -42.43 6.18
C GLN A 554 5.61 -43.33 7.39
N THR A 555 6.21 -43.00 8.54
CA THR A 555 5.98 -43.69 9.81
C THR A 555 5.06 -42.86 10.70
N CYS A 556 4.05 -43.49 11.31
CA CYS A 556 3.16 -42.80 12.24
C CYS A 556 3.73 -42.74 13.66
N LEU A 557 3.32 -41.73 14.43
CA LEU A 557 3.70 -41.59 15.84
C LEU A 557 3.29 -42.84 16.64
N ASN A 558 4.24 -43.41 17.38
CA ASN A 558 4.08 -44.64 18.17
C ASN A 558 3.45 -45.84 17.41
N ASN A 559 3.49 -45.85 16.07
CA ASN A 559 2.74 -46.81 15.23
C ASN A 559 1.24 -46.90 15.57
N CYS A 560 0.62 -45.79 15.98
CA CYS A 560 -0.76 -45.73 16.44
C CYS A 560 -1.03 -46.64 17.66
N ILE A 561 -0.01 -46.80 18.52
CA ILE A 561 0.08 -47.66 19.71
C ILE A 561 0.04 -49.14 19.42
N ASP A 562 -1.04 -49.63 18.80
CA ASP A 562 -1.14 -50.98 18.26
C ASP A 562 -2.28 -51.07 17.24
N THR A 563 -2.37 -52.21 16.55
CA THR A 563 -3.39 -52.46 15.51
C THR A 563 -4.83 -52.51 16.02
N ASN A 564 -5.06 -52.59 17.34
CA ASN A 564 -6.40 -52.57 17.95
C ASN A 564 -6.90 -51.14 18.20
N HIS A 565 -6.00 -50.17 18.37
CA HIS A 565 -6.33 -48.77 18.66
C HIS A 565 -6.41 -47.90 17.40
N GLY A 566 -5.52 -48.13 16.42
CA GLY A 566 -5.51 -47.39 15.16
C GLY A 566 -4.80 -48.09 14.01
N ILE A 567 -4.91 -47.50 12.82
CA ILE A 567 -4.21 -47.94 11.60
C ILE A 567 -3.33 -46.79 11.11
N CYS A 568 -2.05 -47.07 10.90
CA CYS A 568 -1.12 -46.08 10.36
C CYS A 568 -1.30 -45.93 8.85
N ASN A 569 -1.68 -44.73 8.40
CA ASN A 569 -1.67 -44.38 6.99
C ASN A 569 -0.24 -44.04 6.55
N THR A 570 0.45 -45.02 5.96
CA THR A 570 1.86 -44.90 5.55
C THR A 570 2.10 -43.95 4.37
N SER A 571 1.04 -43.43 3.74
CA SER A 571 1.18 -42.44 2.65
C SER A 571 1.40 -41.01 3.16
N ASN A 572 0.86 -40.67 4.34
CA ASN A 572 0.94 -39.33 4.92
C ASN A 572 1.45 -39.29 6.38
N GLY A 573 1.59 -40.46 7.03
CA GLY A 573 2.10 -40.60 8.39
C GLY A 573 1.04 -40.34 9.47
N ILE A 574 -0.26 -40.38 9.14
CA ILE A 574 -1.36 -40.06 10.05
C ILE A 574 -2.00 -41.35 10.60
N CYS A 575 -2.32 -41.37 11.89
CA CYS A 575 -3.06 -42.46 12.53
C CYS A 575 -4.58 -42.31 12.32
N GLU A 576 -5.21 -43.35 11.78
CA GLU A 576 -6.66 -43.47 11.69
C GLU A 576 -7.18 -44.31 12.88
N CYS A 577 -7.77 -43.65 13.86
CA CYS A 577 -8.22 -44.33 15.09
C CYS A 577 -9.50 -45.12 14.89
N LYS A 578 -9.55 -46.30 15.51
CA LYS A 578 -10.73 -47.18 15.51
C LYS A 578 -11.79 -46.65 16.49
N SER A 579 -13.04 -47.07 16.29
CA SER A 579 -14.18 -46.68 17.14
C SER A 579 -13.87 -46.94 18.62
N GLY A 580 -14.04 -45.90 19.47
CA GLY A 580 -13.71 -45.95 20.88
C GLY A 580 -12.33 -45.40 21.24
N TRP A 581 -11.53 -44.95 20.26
CA TRP A 581 -10.21 -44.33 20.46
C TRP A 581 -10.08 -43.02 19.69
N THR A 582 -9.29 -42.09 20.23
CA THR A 582 -9.03 -40.75 19.70
C THR A 582 -7.60 -40.31 20.05
N GLY A 583 -7.16 -39.18 19.49
CA GLY A 583 -5.80 -38.67 19.64
C GLY A 583 -4.87 -39.02 18.49
N PHE A 584 -3.75 -38.30 18.41
CA PHE A 584 -2.84 -38.34 17.27
C PHE A 584 -2.11 -39.68 17.07
N ASP A 585 -1.97 -40.47 18.13
CA ASP A 585 -1.44 -41.83 18.11
C ASP A 585 -2.48 -42.87 18.58
N CYS A 586 -3.76 -42.48 18.66
CA CYS A 586 -4.86 -43.31 19.15
C CYS A 586 -4.72 -43.80 20.61
N SER A 587 -3.95 -43.08 21.42
CA SER A 587 -3.71 -43.39 22.84
C SER A 587 -4.87 -43.16 23.78
N SER A 588 -5.87 -42.37 23.36
CA SER A 588 -6.88 -41.84 24.27
C SER A 588 -8.24 -42.49 24.02
N PRO A 589 -8.94 -43.04 25.04
CA PRO A 589 -10.27 -43.61 24.87
C PRO A 589 -11.30 -42.53 24.51
N SER A 590 -12.09 -42.75 23.47
CA SER A 590 -13.19 -41.89 23.04
C SER A 590 -14.43 -42.20 23.89
N ASN A 591 -14.58 -41.55 25.05
CA ASN A 591 -15.67 -41.84 25.98
C ASN A 591 -16.95 -41.09 25.57
N ASN A 592 -18.03 -41.81 25.20
CA ASN A 592 -19.33 -41.26 24.79
C ASN A 592 -20.18 -40.66 25.95
N ASN A 593 -19.63 -40.52 27.17
CA ASN A 593 -20.41 -40.26 28.38
C ASN A 593 -19.84 -39.17 29.33
N ASN A 594 -19.17 -38.12 28.83
CA ASN A 594 -18.72 -37.03 29.69
C ASN A 594 -19.27 -35.66 29.28
N ASN A 595 -20.11 -35.10 30.17
CA ASN A 595 -20.47 -33.68 30.32
C ASN A 595 -19.26 -32.82 30.77
N GLY A 596 -18.14 -32.88 30.06
CA GLY A 596 -17.06 -31.90 30.24
C GLY A 596 -17.30 -30.73 29.29
N ASN A 597 -17.82 -29.60 29.78
CA ASN A 597 -17.96 -28.39 28.95
C ASN A 597 -16.58 -27.78 28.73
N THR A 598 -15.93 -28.12 27.62
CA THR A 598 -14.76 -27.37 27.13
C THR A 598 -15.25 -26.06 26.52
N ASN A 599 -14.87 -24.94 27.13
CA ASN A 599 -15.14 -23.61 26.61
C ASN A 599 -13.81 -22.93 26.27
N SER A 600 -13.62 -22.54 25.02
CA SER A 600 -12.53 -21.69 24.58
C SER A 600 -12.94 -20.22 24.56
N THR A 601 -12.00 -19.34 24.90
CA THR A 601 -12.16 -17.89 24.77
C THR A 601 -10.92 -17.35 24.07
N VAL A 602 -11.14 -16.60 22.98
CA VAL A 602 -10.09 -15.82 22.32
C VAL A 602 -10.06 -14.44 22.98
N ASN A 603 -8.91 -14.08 23.55
CA ASN A 603 -8.71 -12.84 24.29
C ASN A 603 -8.24 -11.70 23.36
N PRO A 604 -8.53 -10.42 23.68
CA PRO A 604 -8.09 -9.29 22.87
C PRO A 604 -6.57 -9.13 22.72
N ASP A 605 -5.79 -9.75 23.60
CA ASP A 605 -4.32 -9.77 23.58
C ASP A 605 -3.74 -10.82 22.60
N GLY A 606 -4.59 -11.47 21.81
CA GLY A 606 -4.20 -12.52 20.86
C GLY A 606 -3.94 -13.88 21.51
N SER A 607 -4.19 -14.04 22.82
CA SER A 607 -4.12 -15.33 23.50
C SER A 607 -5.43 -16.10 23.38
N THR A 608 -5.37 -17.42 23.47
CA THR A 608 -6.54 -18.29 23.57
C THR A 608 -6.49 -19.06 24.88
N SER A 609 -7.55 -18.93 25.68
CA SER A 609 -7.74 -19.67 26.92
C SER A 609 -8.73 -20.80 26.71
N ILE A 610 -8.31 -22.02 26.97
CA ILE A 610 -9.13 -23.23 26.84
C ILE A 610 -9.41 -23.75 28.24
N ASN A 611 -10.67 -23.59 28.66
CA ASN A 611 -11.13 -24.01 29.97
C ASN A 611 -11.77 -25.39 29.87
N ASN A 612 -11.30 -26.31 30.71
CA ASN A 612 -11.89 -27.63 30.88
C ASN A 612 -12.01 -27.92 32.37
N ASP A 613 -13.23 -27.78 32.91
CA ASP A 613 -13.55 -27.76 34.35
C ASP A 613 -12.65 -26.81 35.18
N LYS A 614 -11.67 -27.35 35.92
CA LYS A 614 -10.78 -26.61 36.84
C LYS A 614 -9.38 -26.34 36.28
N THR A 615 -9.11 -26.76 35.04
CA THR A 615 -7.82 -26.61 34.37
C THR A 615 -7.98 -25.64 33.20
N THR A 616 -7.10 -24.64 33.14
CA THR A 616 -7.05 -23.69 32.02
C THR A 616 -5.72 -23.84 31.29
N TYR A 617 -5.81 -24.06 29.98
CA TYR A 617 -4.66 -24.00 29.09
C TYR A 617 -4.66 -22.66 28.38
N ASN A 618 -3.53 -21.95 28.34
CA ASN A 618 -3.38 -20.78 27.49
C ASN A 618 -2.41 -21.06 26.35
N ILE A 619 -2.73 -20.52 25.18
CA ILE A 619 -1.89 -20.55 23.98
C ILE A 619 -1.70 -19.12 23.52
N LEU A 620 -0.46 -18.71 23.30
CA LEU A 620 -0.17 -17.35 22.85
C LEU A 620 1.12 -17.29 22.04
N ILE A 621 1.14 -16.37 21.07
CA ILE A 621 2.32 -16.03 20.29
C ILE A 621 3.10 -14.95 21.05
N THR A 622 4.37 -15.23 21.34
CA THR A 622 5.19 -14.37 22.21
C THR A 622 6.00 -13.37 21.41
N SER A 623 6.69 -13.84 20.37
CA SER A 623 7.71 -13.05 19.67
C SER A 623 8.04 -13.60 18.28
N LEU A 624 8.49 -12.71 17.42
CA LEU A 624 9.14 -13.02 16.15
C LEU A 624 10.63 -12.69 16.26
N LEU A 625 11.49 -13.67 15.99
CA LEU A 625 12.94 -13.53 16.00
C LEU A 625 13.50 -13.57 14.59
N GLU A 626 14.52 -12.77 14.32
CA GLU A 626 15.43 -12.94 13.19
C GLU A 626 16.68 -13.65 13.68
N LEU A 627 16.98 -14.80 13.09
CA LEU A 627 18.12 -15.63 13.45
C LEU A 627 19.15 -15.60 12.33
N ASP A 628 20.43 -15.52 12.68
CA ASP A 628 21.52 -15.68 11.73
C ASP A 628 21.76 -17.15 11.36
N ILE A 629 22.77 -17.37 10.52
CA ILE A 629 23.18 -18.71 10.05
C ILE A 629 23.65 -19.65 11.18
N ASN A 630 24.04 -19.11 12.34
CA ASN A 630 24.43 -19.88 13.52
C ASN A 630 23.26 -20.09 14.49
N SER A 631 22.05 -19.65 14.11
CA SER A 631 20.85 -19.60 14.96
C SER A 631 20.95 -18.61 16.13
N ASP A 632 21.88 -17.65 16.07
CA ASP A 632 21.95 -16.57 17.04
C ASP A 632 20.90 -15.50 16.73
N THR A 633 20.27 -14.96 17.77
CA THR A 633 19.25 -13.91 17.59
C THR A 633 19.89 -12.58 17.22
N VAL A 634 19.49 -12.06 16.07
CA VAL A 634 19.96 -10.77 15.54
C VAL A 634 18.94 -9.66 15.81
N LYS A 635 17.65 -9.98 15.73
CA LYS A 635 16.55 -9.10 16.11
C LYS A 635 15.43 -9.85 16.79
N GLN A 636 14.70 -9.17 17.68
CA GLN A 636 13.56 -9.72 18.39
C GLN A 636 12.42 -8.70 18.46
N TYR A 637 11.22 -9.15 18.11
CA TYR A 637 10.00 -8.37 18.18
C TYR A 637 8.98 -9.03 19.12
N PRO A 638 8.66 -8.43 20.28
CA PRO A 638 7.60 -8.92 21.15
C PRO A 638 6.22 -8.64 20.53
N LEU A 639 5.37 -9.67 20.47
CA LEU A 639 4.06 -9.60 19.81
C LEU A 639 2.87 -9.49 20.78
N GLN A 640 3.08 -9.82 22.05
CA GLN A 640 2.03 -9.74 23.07
C GLN A 640 1.51 -8.32 23.29
N ASN A 641 0.22 -8.18 23.57
CA ASN A 641 -0.46 -6.92 23.93
C ASN A 641 -0.41 -5.81 22.86
N ASN A 642 0.04 -6.12 21.65
CA ASN A 642 0.25 -5.14 20.57
C ASN A 642 -0.66 -5.41 19.35
N TRP A 643 -1.75 -6.16 19.54
CA TRP A 643 -2.64 -6.58 18.48
C TRP A 643 -3.83 -5.62 18.29
N ASN A 644 -4.13 -5.31 17.03
CA ASN A 644 -5.37 -4.64 16.64
C ASN A 644 -6.36 -5.67 16.08
N ILE A 645 -7.59 -5.70 16.61
CA ILE A 645 -8.66 -6.57 16.09
C ILE A 645 -9.20 -5.96 14.79
N THR A 646 -9.21 -6.74 13.71
CA THR A 646 -9.57 -6.27 12.36
C THR A 646 -10.88 -6.87 11.85
N SER A 647 -11.24 -8.07 12.30
CA SER A 647 -12.53 -8.70 12.01
C SER A 647 -12.93 -9.66 13.13
N ASN A 648 -14.23 -9.73 13.40
CA ASN A 648 -14.82 -10.68 14.33
C ASN A 648 -16.17 -11.16 13.77
N ASP A 649 -16.36 -12.47 13.70
CA ASP A 649 -17.65 -13.04 13.33
C ASP A 649 -18.71 -12.78 14.42
N LYS A 650 -20.00 -12.74 14.07
CA LYS A 650 -21.11 -12.42 15.00
C LYS A 650 -21.17 -13.31 16.25
N ASN A 651 -20.55 -14.50 16.18
CA ASN A 651 -20.49 -15.48 17.26
C ASN A 651 -19.13 -15.52 17.98
N GLY A 652 -18.12 -14.76 17.56
CA GLY A 652 -16.79 -14.77 18.17
C GLY A 652 -15.89 -15.97 17.79
N SER A 653 -16.34 -16.84 16.88
CA SER A 653 -15.65 -18.11 16.56
C SER A 653 -14.47 -17.96 15.59
N ASN A 654 -14.34 -16.83 14.89
CA ASN A 654 -13.16 -16.50 14.09
C ASN A 654 -12.75 -15.04 14.35
N VAL A 655 -11.52 -14.86 14.84
CA VAL A 655 -10.98 -13.54 15.20
C VAL A 655 -9.67 -13.32 14.48
N THR A 656 -9.53 -12.15 13.84
CA THR A 656 -8.30 -11.77 13.14
C THR A 656 -7.66 -10.54 13.79
N PHE A 657 -6.40 -10.73 14.17
CA PHE A 657 -5.53 -9.74 14.79
C PHE A 657 -4.47 -9.28 13.78
N THR A 658 -4.13 -8.00 13.81
CA THR A 658 -3.06 -7.41 12.99
C THR A 658 -2.13 -6.58 13.87
N GLN A 659 -0.82 -6.75 13.66
CA GLN A 659 0.23 -5.93 14.26
C GLN A 659 1.18 -5.42 13.17
N ILE A 660 1.54 -4.13 13.22
CA ILE A 660 2.52 -3.51 12.33
C ILE A 660 3.80 -3.24 13.10
N LEU A 661 4.93 -3.74 12.58
CA LEU A 661 6.25 -3.49 13.15
C LEU A 661 6.84 -2.21 12.52
N ASN A 662 6.67 -1.07 13.18
CA ASN A 662 6.98 0.27 12.66
C ASN A 662 8.40 0.46 12.09
N GLU A 663 9.40 -0.30 12.56
CA GLU A 663 10.78 -0.23 12.06
C GLU A 663 10.99 -0.91 10.69
N THR A 664 10.09 -1.82 10.31
CA THR A 664 10.26 -2.67 9.13
C THR A 664 9.10 -2.59 8.14
N GLU A 665 8.05 -1.84 8.48
CA GLU A 665 6.75 -1.84 7.77
C GLU A 665 6.15 -3.25 7.62
N CYS A 666 6.65 -4.22 8.41
CA CYS A 666 6.20 -5.60 8.39
C CYS A 666 4.83 -5.71 9.05
N GLN A 667 3.91 -6.39 8.38
CA GLN A 667 2.56 -6.64 8.90
C GLN A 667 2.43 -8.11 9.28
N ILE A 668 2.11 -8.36 10.55
CA ILE A 668 1.82 -9.69 11.07
C ILE A 668 0.32 -9.81 11.26
N VAL A 669 -0.29 -10.85 10.69
CA VAL A 669 -1.71 -11.15 10.81
C VAL A 669 -1.88 -12.52 11.44
N LEU A 670 -2.59 -12.56 12.57
CA LEU A 670 -2.90 -13.74 13.34
C LEU A 670 -4.41 -14.00 13.22
N SER A 671 -4.80 -15.19 12.76
CA SER A 671 -6.18 -15.66 12.71
C SER A 671 -6.35 -16.81 13.68
N ILE A 672 -7.39 -16.75 14.51
CA ILE A 672 -7.74 -17.79 15.47
C ILE A 672 -9.18 -18.21 15.20
N GLN A 673 -9.38 -19.50 14.93
CA GLN A 673 -10.68 -20.06 14.59
C GLN A 673 -11.01 -21.26 15.49
N GLU A 674 -12.20 -21.25 16.10
CA GLU A 674 -12.78 -22.38 16.80
C GLU A 674 -13.58 -23.27 15.84
N ILE A 675 -13.33 -24.58 15.87
CA ILE A 675 -13.94 -25.55 14.96
C ILE A 675 -15.27 -26.07 15.55
N GLU A 676 -16.40 -25.62 15.00
CA GLU A 676 -17.74 -25.97 15.51
C GLU A 676 -18.20 -27.40 15.18
N ASN A 677 -17.71 -27.98 14.08
CA ASN A 677 -17.99 -29.33 13.62
C ASN A 677 -16.73 -29.94 13.01
N ASP A 678 -16.62 -31.27 12.98
CA ASP A 678 -15.52 -31.96 12.32
C ASP A 678 -15.38 -31.48 10.86
N ILE A 679 -14.19 -31.01 10.47
CA ILE A 679 -13.89 -30.56 9.11
C ILE A 679 -12.67 -31.28 8.54
N GLN A 680 -12.71 -31.55 7.24
CA GLN A 680 -11.52 -31.90 6.48
C GLN A 680 -10.82 -30.62 6.02
N TYR A 681 -9.53 -30.50 6.32
CA TYR A 681 -8.75 -29.31 6.04
C TYR A 681 -7.54 -29.63 5.15
N SER A 682 -7.12 -28.65 4.34
CA SER A 682 -5.95 -28.78 3.47
C SER A 682 -5.04 -27.56 3.61
N PHE A 683 -3.75 -27.79 3.86
CA PHE A 683 -2.74 -26.75 3.95
C PHE A 683 -1.42 -27.21 3.32
N ALA A 684 -0.82 -26.37 2.47
CA ALA A 684 0.49 -26.63 1.86
C ALA A 684 0.63 -28.05 1.22
N GLY A 685 -0.46 -28.51 0.59
CA GLY A 685 -0.56 -29.83 -0.06
C GLY A 685 -0.70 -31.02 0.89
N LEU A 686 -1.01 -30.80 2.17
CA LEU A 686 -1.34 -31.82 3.16
C LEU A 686 -2.82 -31.74 3.53
N GLU A 687 -3.50 -32.89 3.51
CA GLU A 687 -4.89 -33.02 3.96
C GLU A 687 -4.95 -33.70 5.31
N PHE A 688 -5.76 -33.15 6.23
CA PHE A 688 -5.95 -33.70 7.56
C PHE A 688 -7.30 -33.29 8.16
N LYS A 689 -7.77 -34.07 9.14
CA LYS A 689 -9.01 -33.80 9.86
C LYS A 689 -8.75 -32.85 11.04
N LEU A 690 -9.70 -31.94 11.28
CA LEU A 690 -9.83 -31.16 12.51
C LEU A 690 -11.15 -31.57 13.18
N ASP A 691 -11.06 -32.04 14.42
CA ASP A 691 -12.23 -32.44 15.20
C ASP A 691 -12.92 -31.21 15.79
N LYS A 692 -14.23 -31.32 16.03
CA LYS A 692 -15.03 -30.33 16.76
C LYS A 692 -14.37 -29.96 18.09
N GLY A 693 -14.31 -28.66 18.38
CA GLY A 693 -13.68 -28.09 19.59
C GLY A 693 -12.17 -27.83 19.45
N SER A 694 -11.58 -28.10 18.28
CA SER A 694 -10.20 -27.71 17.99
C SER A 694 -10.06 -26.20 17.79
N ILE A 695 -8.88 -25.66 18.10
CA ILE A 695 -8.51 -24.27 17.84
C ILE A 695 -7.45 -24.23 16.77
N LYS A 696 -7.80 -23.59 15.67
CA LYS A 696 -6.91 -23.37 14.53
C LYS A 696 -6.24 -22.01 14.65
N VAL A 697 -4.93 -21.97 14.46
CA VAL A 697 -4.13 -20.75 14.55
C VAL A 697 -3.37 -20.56 13.25
N SER A 698 -3.66 -19.51 12.50
CA SER A 698 -2.92 -19.19 11.28
C SER A 698 -2.17 -17.88 11.44
N VAL A 699 -0.93 -17.83 11.00
CA VAL A 699 -0.06 -16.65 11.10
C VAL A 699 0.49 -16.32 9.73
N SER A 700 0.31 -15.08 9.31
CA SER A 700 0.94 -14.54 8.12
C SER A 700 1.84 -13.35 8.46
N ILE A 701 3.04 -13.33 7.89
CA ILE A 701 4.06 -12.30 8.08
C ILE A 701 4.34 -11.70 6.71
N HIS A 702 4.10 -10.41 6.53
CA HIS A 702 4.21 -9.73 5.24
C HIS A 702 5.31 -8.67 5.26
N ASN A 703 6.04 -8.55 4.15
CA ASN A 703 7.05 -7.52 3.92
C ASN A 703 8.15 -7.47 4.99
N TYR A 704 8.55 -8.61 5.54
CA TYR A 704 9.63 -8.64 6.53
C TYR A 704 10.97 -8.26 5.90
N ASN A 705 11.73 -7.41 6.60
CA ASN A 705 13.00 -6.89 6.12
C ASN A 705 14.20 -7.45 6.91
N TYR A 706 14.82 -8.50 6.37
CA TYR A 706 16.00 -9.15 6.93
C TYR A 706 17.24 -8.24 6.87
N GLN A 707 18.11 -8.37 7.87
CA GLN A 707 19.44 -7.77 7.86
C GLN A 707 20.39 -8.47 6.88
N SER A 708 20.18 -9.77 6.62
CA SER A 708 21.02 -10.58 5.73
C SER A 708 20.16 -11.63 5.02
N PRO A 709 20.48 -11.98 3.74
CA PRO A 709 19.79 -13.05 3.00
C PRO A 709 20.00 -14.44 3.59
N LEU A 710 20.98 -14.61 4.49
CA LEU A 710 21.23 -15.85 5.21
C LEU A 710 20.37 -15.99 6.47
N ASN A 711 19.72 -14.92 6.89
CA ASN A 711 18.92 -14.95 8.10
C ASN A 711 17.58 -15.64 7.86
N THR A 712 17.01 -16.17 8.93
CA THR A 712 15.72 -16.86 8.94
C THR A 712 14.84 -16.28 10.04
N LEU A 713 13.55 -16.61 10.03
CA LEU A 713 12.64 -16.22 11.08
C LEU A 713 12.36 -17.37 12.03
N GLN A 714 12.21 -17.07 13.31
CA GLN A 714 11.62 -18.00 14.27
C GLN A 714 10.42 -17.35 14.95
N LEU A 715 9.25 -17.94 14.76
CA LEU A 715 8.03 -17.57 15.47
C LEU A 715 7.95 -18.36 16.77
N GLN A 716 7.90 -17.67 17.90
CA GLN A 716 7.79 -18.32 19.21
C GLN A 716 6.35 -18.33 19.73
N MET A 717 5.94 -19.50 20.18
CA MET A 717 4.64 -19.75 20.77
C MET A 717 4.85 -20.40 22.13
N ILE A 718 4.12 -19.94 23.14
CA ILE A 718 4.10 -20.58 24.45
C ILE A 718 2.72 -21.14 24.72
N SER A 719 2.70 -22.32 25.33
CA SER A 719 1.50 -22.84 25.97
C SER A 719 1.78 -23.12 27.44
N ASN A 720 0.87 -22.68 28.30
CA ASN A 720 0.96 -22.86 29.75
C ASN A 720 -0.33 -23.46 30.31
N VAL A 721 -0.22 -24.04 31.51
CA VAL A 721 -1.35 -24.67 32.20
C VAL A 721 -1.43 -24.18 33.64
N SER A 722 -2.63 -23.79 34.08
CA SER A 722 -2.91 -23.31 35.43
C SER A 722 -4.19 -23.93 36.02
N ASP A 723 -4.29 -23.88 37.35
CA ASP A 723 -5.49 -24.32 38.08
C ASP A 723 -6.36 -23.11 38.47
N THR A 724 -7.68 -23.26 38.36
CA THR A 724 -8.62 -22.21 38.79
C THR A 724 -9.04 -22.37 40.26
N THR A 725 -9.00 -23.58 40.84
CA THR A 725 -9.18 -23.87 42.29
C THR A 725 -8.57 -25.25 42.67
N SER A 726 -7.89 -25.37 43.82
CA SER A 726 -7.26 -26.63 44.28
C SER A 726 -8.28 -27.68 44.73
N ASN A 727 -8.17 -28.92 44.25
CA ASN A 727 -8.92 -30.06 44.78
C ASN A 727 -8.04 -31.32 44.83
N ASP A 728 -8.01 -32.02 45.96
CA ASP A 728 -7.03 -33.07 46.29
C ASP A 728 -7.17 -34.41 45.53
N CYS A 729 -8.11 -34.54 44.58
CA CYS A 729 -8.51 -35.86 44.04
C CYS A 729 -7.97 -36.22 42.66
N ASN A 730 -7.45 -35.25 41.92
CA ASN A 730 -6.82 -35.49 40.62
C ASN A 730 -5.42 -34.88 40.51
N SER A 731 -4.83 -34.38 41.61
CA SER A 731 -3.59 -33.58 41.66
C SER A 731 -2.38 -34.32 41.10
N LYS A 732 -2.22 -34.27 39.78
CA LYS A 732 -1.02 -34.74 39.09
C LYS A 732 -0.23 -33.51 38.64
N SER A 733 1.05 -33.50 38.97
CA SER A 733 1.97 -32.48 38.47
C SER A 733 1.89 -32.40 36.95
N ALA A 734 1.87 -31.19 36.41
CA ALA A 734 1.91 -30.99 34.98
C ALA A 734 3.18 -31.64 34.40
N SER A 735 3.02 -32.34 33.28
CA SER A 735 4.10 -33.00 32.56
C SER A 735 3.98 -32.70 31.08
N THR A 736 5.10 -32.42 30.44
CA THR A 736 5.16 -32.14 29.00
C THR A 736 5.84 -33.31 28.31
N SER A 737 5.26 -33.77 27.21
CA SER A 737 5.93 -34.70 26.30
C SER A 737 5.99 -34.08 24.91
N THR A 738 7.17 -34.18 24.29
CA THR A 738 7.41 -33.66 22.94
C THR A 738 7.89 -34.81 22.06
N SER A 739 7.22 -35.00 20.93
CA SER A 739 7.70 -35.86 19.86
C SER A 739 8.06 -34.99 18.68
N ILE A 740 9.19 -34.28 18.82
CA ILE A 740 9.80 -33.51 17.73
C ILE A 740 10.74 -34.48 17.02
N LEU A 741 10.25 -35.17 16.01
CA LEU A 741 11.05 -36.09 15.20
C LEU A 741 11.43 -35.41 13.89
N ASP A 742 12.73 -35.30 13.64
CA ASP A 742 13.24 -34.56 12.48
C ASP A 742 12.71 -35.05 11.12
N ASN A 743 12.36 -36.34 11.00
CA ASN A 743 12.00 -36.97 9.73
C ASN A 743 10.48 -37.15 9.50
N GLN A 744 9.61 -36.56 10.33
CA GLN A 744 8.15 -36.71 10.19
C GLN A 744 7.49 -35.46 9.59
N THR A 745 6.38 -35.67 8.88
CA THR A 745 5.51 -34.64 8.27
C THR A 745 4.80 -33.76 9.30
N LEU A 746 4.56 -34.30 10.49
CA LEU A 746 3.83 -33.65 11.58
C LEU A 746 4.62 -33.79 12.87
N ASN A 747 4.78 -32.68 13.61
CA ASN A 747 5.33 -32.68 14.95
C ASN A 747 4.22 -32.44 15.97
N TYR A 748 4.38 -33.00 17.17
CA TYR A 748 3.37 -32.92 18.22
C TYR A 748 3.98 -32.50 19.55
N ILE A 749 3.23 -31.68 20.27
CA ILE A 749 3.47 -31.39 21.69
C ILE A 749 2.25 -31.84 22.47
N SER A 750 2.48 -32.33 23.68
CA SER A 750 1.39 -32.55 24.63
C SER A 750 1.74 -31.98 26.01
N ILE A 751 0.75 -31.35 26.63
CA ILE A 751 0.82 -30.88 28.02
C ILE A 751 -0.25 -31.65 28.78
N ASN A 752 0.17 -32.45 29.77
CA ASN A 752 -0.70 -33.26 30.59
C ASN A 752 -0.79 -32.69 32.00
N LYS A 753 -2.00 -32.39 32.47
CA LYS A 753 -2.29 -31.98 33.85
C LYS A 753 -3.62 -32.58 34.32
N ASP A 754 -3.66 -33.16 35.53
CA ASP A 754 -4.86 -33.76 36.14
C ASP A 754 -5.61 -34.78 35.25
N ASN A 755 -4.86 -35.57 34.47
CA ASN A 755 -5.37 -36.48 33.43
C ASN A 755 -6.08 -35.76 32.27
N LYS A 756 -5.81 -34.49 32.00
CA LYS A 756 -6.25 -33.78 30.77
C LYS A 756 -5.03 -33.56 29.90
N ILE A 757 -5.19 -33.65 28.58
CA ILE A 757 -4.07 -33.51 27.64
C ILE A 757 -4.43 -32.45 26.59
N LEU A 758 -3.69 -31.34 26.58
CA LEU A 758 -3.67 -30.43 25.45
C LEU A 758 -2.68 -30.97 24.43
N TYR A 759 -3.11 -31.14 23.18
CA TYR A 759 -2.20 -31.42 22.08
C TYR A 759 -2.05 -30.22 21.14
N GLY A 760 -0.81 -29.96 20.72
CA GLY A 760 -0.52 -29.06 19.61
C GLY A 760 0.10 -29.84 18.46
N ARG A 761 -0.42 -29.66 17.25
CA ARG A 761 0.13 -30.21 16.02
C ARG A 761 0.78 -29.08 15.22
N PHE A 762 2.00 -29.33 14.79
CA PHE A 762 2.76 -28.40 13.97
C PHE A 762 3.08 -29.06 12.65
N ILE A 763 2.55 -28.48 11.58
CA ILE A 763 2.81 -28.91 10.22
C ILE A 763 4.24 -28.51 9.87
N ASN A 764 5.05 -29.43 9.32
CA ASN A 764 6.41 -29.13 8.90
C ASN A 764 6.48 -28.41 7.53
N ARG A 765 5.38 -27.79 7.08
CA ARG A 765 5.27 -27.05 5.82
C ARG A 765 4.72 -25.67 6.06
N ALA A 766 5.15 -24.72 5.24
CA ALA A 766 4.60 -23.38 5.17
C ALA A 766 4.47 -22.95 3.71
N ILE A 767 3.79 -21.83 3.48
CA ILE A 767 3.77 -21.15 2.19
C ILE A 767 4.68 -19.92 2.31
N SER A 768 5.81 -19.96 1.61
CA SER A 768 6.82 -18.91 1.56
C SER A 768 6.81 -18.27 0.17
N ASP A 769 6.50 -16.98 0.10
CA ASP A 769 6.38 -16.21 -1.14
C ASP A 769 5.43 -16.86 -2.18
N GLY A 770 4.36 -17.48 -1.70
CA GLY A 770 3.36 -18.18 -2.52
C GLY A 770 3.69 -19.65 -2.84
N TYR A 771 4.86 -20.15 -2.44
CA TYR A 771 5.31 -21.51 -2.71
C TYR A 771 5.41 -22.36 -1.44
N THR A 772 5.04 -23.63 -1.54
CA THR A 772 5.20 -24.58 -0.43
C THR A 772 6.67 -24.84 -0.13
N THR A 773 7.05 -24.79 1.14
CA THR A 773 8.41 -25.07 1.62
C THR A 773 8.40 -25.82 2.95
N LEU A 774 9.52 -26.43 3.31
CA LEU A 774 9.72 -27.09 4.60
C LEU A 774 10.01 -26.05 5.69
N ILE A 775 9.39 -26.25 6.87
CA ILE A 775 9.71 -25.54 8.11
C ILE A 775 10.07 -26.56 9.19
N THR A 776 10.80 -26.12 10.21
CA THR A 776 11.15 -26.98 11.35
C THR A 776 10.62 -26.41 12.65
N THR A 777 10.39 -27.29 13.62
CA THR A 777 9.94 -26.90 14.97
C THR A 777 11.02 -27.26 15.97
N SER A 778 11.40 -26.32 16.82
CA SER A 778 12.39 -26.52 17.87
C SER A 778 11.77 -26.28 19.24
N LEU A 779 12.16 -27.09 20.22
CA LEU A 779 11.84 -26.85 21.63
C LEU A 779 12.75 -25.74 22.17
N VAL A 780 12.17 -24.58 22.47
CA VAL A 780 12.91 -23.42 23.01
C VAL A 780 13.08 -23.56 24.51
N SER A 781 12.00 -23.92 25.22
CA SER A 781 12.05 -24.22 26.64
C SER A 781 10.92 -25.16 27.05
N SER A 782 11.16 -25.96 28.09
CA SER A 782 10.15 -26.80 28.73
C SER A 782 10.31 -26.69 30.24
N GLN A 783 9.28 -26.19 30.91
CA GLN A 783 9.14 -26.13 32.36
C GLN A 783 7.91 -26.96 32.76
N ASN A 784 7.79 -27.35 34.04
CA ASN A 784 6.71 -28.24 34.49
C ASN A 784 5.30 -27.75 34.08
N GLU A 785 5.08 -26.44 33.98
CA GLU A 785 3.76 -25.83 33.71
C GLU A 785 3.70 -25.01 32.41
N SER A 786 4.79 -24.96 31.62
CA SER A 786 4.82 -24.22 30.35
C SER A 786 5.80 -24.82 29.35
N VAL A 787 5.44 -24.73 28.06
CA VAL A 787 6.28 -25.16 26.94
C VAL A 787 6.35 -24.04 25.90
N THR A 788 7.56 -23.71 25.46
CA THR A 788 7.79 -22.74 24.39
C THR A 788 8.34 -23.46 23.17
N ILE A 789 7.65 -23.30 22.04
CA ILE A 789 8.01 -23.85 20.74
C ILE A 789 8.41 -22.72 19.81
N GLY A 790 9.52 -22.92 19.12
CA GLY A 790 9.98 -22.06 18.02
C GLY A 790 9.65 -22.74 16.70
N ILE A 791 8.92 -22.06 15.83
CA ILE A 791 8.70 -22.47 14.45
C ILE A 791 9.73 -21.73 13.60
N ASN A 792 10.71 -22.48 13.08
CA ASN A 792 11.78 -21.96 12.22
C ASN A 792 11.30 -21.93 10.78
N ILE A 793 11.30 -20.73 10.23
CA ILE A 793 10.72 -20.37 8.96
C ILE A 793 11.86 -19.90 8.05
N PRO A 794 11.94 -20.39 6.80
CA PRO A 794 12.98 -19.96 5.90
C PRO A 794 12.79 -18.51 5.49
N HIS A 795 13.78 -17.98 4.77
CA HIS A 795 13.74 -16.63 4.27
C HIS A 795 12.51 -16.41 3.37
N CYS A 796 11.66 -15.44 3.71
CA CYS A 796 10.45 -15.11 2.96
C CYS A 796 10.21 -13.61 2.98
N ARG A 797 10.06 -13.00 1.81
CA ARG A 797 10.14 -11.54 1.70
C ARG A 797 8.78 -10.88 1.51
N THR A 798 7.96 -11.43 0.63
CA THR A 798 6.61 -10.93 0.36
C THR A 798 5.64 -11.40 1.44
N SER A 799 5.64 -12.71 1.70
CA SER A 799 4.76 -13.32 2.69
C SER A 799 5.27 -14.67 3.16
N CYS A 800 5.13 -14.91 4.45
CA CYS A 800 5.20 -16.23 5.07
C CYS A 800 3.85 -16.56 5.66
N TYR A 801 3.26 -17.68 5.28
CA TYR A 801 2.01 -18.18 5.85
C TYR A 801 2.22 -19.54 6.50
N ILE A 802 1.87 -19.60 7.79
CA ILE A 802 2.09 -20.71 8.70
C ILE A 802 0.75 -21.03 9.34
N ASP A 803 0.46 -22.31 9.50
CA ASP A 803 -0.85 -22.76 9.96
C ASP A 803 -0.74 -23.86 11.02
N PRO A 804 -0.19 -23.56 12.22
CA PRO A 804 -0.23 -24.49 13.33
C PRO A 804 -1.66 -24.75 13.82
N ASP A 805 -1.91 -25.92 14.40
CA ASP A 805 -3.22 -26.23 15.00
C ASP A 805 -3.08 -26.82 16.40
N PHE A 806 -4.07 -26.53 17.26
CA PHE A 806 -4.10 -26.99 18.64
C PHE A 806 -5.45 -27.64 18.92
N SER A 807 -5.42 -28.90 19.35
CA SER A 807 -6.62 -29.68 19.67
C SER A 807 -6.54 -30.14 21.12
N VAL A 808 -7.59 -29.88 21.89
CA VAL A 808 -7.68 -30.32 23.28
C VAL A 808 -8.40 -31.65 23.31
N LEU A 809 -7.80 -32.66 23.95
CA LEU A 809 -8.45 -33.96 24.14
C LEU A 809 -8.60 -34.27 25.63
N ILE A 810 -9.82 -34.61 26.02
CA ILE A 810 -10.15 -34.98 27.39
C ILE A 810 -9.87 -36.47 27.56
N ASN A 811 -9.00 -36.86 28.49
CA ASN A 811 -8.83 -38.27 28.85
C ASN A 811 -10.01 -38.74 29.72
N SER A 812 -10.35 -40.02 29.64
CA SER A 812 -11.45 -40.66 30.36
C SER A 812 -11.26 -40.80 31.88
N ASN A 813 -10.06 -40.50 32.42
CA ASN A 813 -9.71 -40.75 33.82
C ASN A 813 -9.94 -39.57 34.79
N PHE A 814 -10.61 -38.49 34.35
CA PHE A 814 -10.94 -37.35 35.21
C PHE A 814 -12.18 -37.66 36.08
N LYS A 815 -12.04 -37.57 37.41
CA LYS A 815 -13.16 -37.72 38.35
C LYS A 815 -13.68 -36.35 38.80
N SER A 816 -14.96 -36.07 38.57
CA SER A 816 -15.60 -34.79 38.94
C SER A 816 -15.82 -34.61 40.44
N ASN A 817 -16.07 -35.70 41.17
CA ASN A 817 -16.22 -35.72 42.63
C ASN A 817 -15.34 -36.81 43.25
N CYS A 818 -14.75 -36.49 44.41
CA CYS A 818 -14.11 -37.49 45.26
C CYS A 818 -15.23 -38.25 45.95
N ASP A 819 -15.30 -39.57 45.77
CA ASP A 819 -16.23 -40.36 46.57
C ASP A 819 -15.85 -40.21 48.06
N GLU A 820 -16.79 -39.71 48.86
CA GLU A 820 -16.69 -39.78 50.33
C GLU A 820 -16.73 -41.24 50.76
N SER A 821 -15.56 -41.91 50.76
CA SER A 821 -15.44 -43.19 51.43
C SER A 821 -15.46 -42.93 52.94
N LYS A 822 -16.61 -43.23 53.54
CA LYS A 822 -16.84 -43.27 54.99
C LYS A 822 -15.65 -43.88 55.71
N ASN A 823 -15.00 -43.07 56.53
CA ASN A 823 -14.10 -43.50 57.58
C ASN A 823 -14.85 -44.45 58.54
N HIS A 824 -14.47 -45.72 58.56
CA HIS A 824 -14.55 -46.54 59.75
C HIS A 824 -13.14 -46.85 60.23
N THR A 825 -12.82 -46.32 61.40
CA THR A 825 -11.60 -46.48 62.16
C THR A 825 -11.35 -47.94 62.54
N THR A 826 -10.09 -48.40 62.47
CA THR A 826 -9.44 -49.05 63.63
C THR A 826 -7.92 -49.16 63.51
N LEU A 827 -7.31 -48.72 64.60
CA LEU A 827 -6.04 -49.11 65.22
C LEU A 827 -4.76 -48.31 64.96
N ILE A 828 -4.07 -48.11 66.09
CA ILE A 828 -3.18 -47.05 66.52
C ILE A 828 -1.72 -47.57 66.63
N ALA A 829 -0.77 -46.65 66.43
CA ALA A 829 0.49 -46.42 67.17
C ALA A 829 1.88 -46.79 66.60
N VAL A 830 2.76 -45.80 66.84
CA VAL A 830 4.21 -45.79 67.19
C VAL A 830 5.13 -45.03 66.21
N LEU A 831 5.21 -43.71 66.47
CA LEU A 831 6.42 -42.92 66.81
C LEU A 831 7.74 -43.09 66.02
N VAL A 832 8.04 -42.01 65.28
CA VAL A 832 9.33 -41.30 65.13
C VAL A 832 10.49 -41.79 66.02
N SER A 833 11.63 -42.15 65.39
CA SER A 833 12.98 -41.61 65.66
C SER A 833 14.08 -42.62 65.32
N CYS A 834 14.68 -42.51 64.13
CA CYS A 834 16.07 -42.95 63.87
C CYS A 834 16.59 -42.23 62.63
N ILE A 835 16.77 -40.92 62.82
CA ILE A 835 17.67 -40.05 62.08
C ILE A 835 19.03 -40.73 61.87
N GLY A 836 19.56 -40.58 60.66
CA GLY A 836 20.85 -39.89 60.48
C GLY A 836 22.14 -40.64 60.77
N VAL A 837 22.13 -41.92 61.15
CA VAL A 837 23.39 -42.67 61.32
C VAL A 837 23.93 -43.20 59.97
N ALA A 838 23.08 -43.56 59.02
CA ALA A 838 23.54 -44.20 57.78
C ALA A 838 24.15 -43.23 56.75
N THR A 839 23.64 -42.00 56.65
CA THR A 839 24.07 -41.06 55.61
C THR A 839 25.36 -40.31 55.97
N ILE A 840 25.67 -40.13 57.26
CA ILE A 840 26.91 -39.50 57.73
C ILE A 840 28.13 -40.42 57.51
N ILE A 841 27.95 -41.74 57.54
CA ILE A 841 29.03 -42.73 57.28
C ILE A 841 29.43 -42.76 55.80
N ILE A 842 28.47 -42.53 54.88
CA ILE A 842 28.73 -42.58 53.43
C ILE A 842 29.46 -41.30 52.97
N LEU A 843 29.12 -40.14 53.54
CA LEU A 843 29.73 -38.85 53.18
C LEU A 843 31.17 -38.71 53.70
N THR A 844 31.52 -39.32 54.84
CA THR A 844 32.89 -39.34 55.38
C THR A 844 33.82 -40.31 54.62
N GLY A 845 33.31 -41.39 54.05
CA GLY A 845 34.09 -42.34 53.23
C GLY A 845 34.52 -41.81 51.86
N ILE A 846 33.72 -40.95 51.23
CA ILE A 846 34.01 -40.44 49.86
C ILE A 846 35.04 -39.31 49.89
N PHE A 847 34.99 -38.43 50.91
CA PHE A 847 35.95 -37.33 51.03
C PHE A 847 37.37 -37.82 51.35
N TYR A 848 37.52 -38.93 52.07
CA TYR A 848 38.83 -39.50 52.42
C TYR A 848 39.57 -40.11 51.22
N LYS A 849 38.86 -40.61 50.20
CA LYS A 849 39.50 -41.26 49.01
C LYS A 849 39.93 -40.27 47.92
N LYS A 850 39.38 -39.06 47.88
CA LYS A 850 39.73 -38.03 46.87
C LYS A 850 40.97 -37.21 47.25
N SER A 851 41.32 -37.15 48.54
CA SER A 851 42.46 -36.41 49.09
C SER A 851 43.84 -37.04 48.77
N THR A 852 43.91 -38.34 48.47
CA THR A 852 45.19 -39.05 48.23
C THR A 852 45.62 -39.15 46.75
N LYS A 853 44.70 -39.03 45.77
CA LYS A 853 45.08 -39.03 44.34
C LYS A 853 45.74 -37.72 43.87
N THR A 854 45.55 -36.63 44.61
CA THR A 854 46.17 -35.32 44.33
C THR A 854 47.68 -35.29 44.65
N LYS A 855 48.22 -36.28 45.38
CA LYS A 855 49.63 -36.32 45.78
C LYS A 855 50.57 -37.16 44.88
N LEU A 856 50.07 -37.88 43.87
CA LEU A 856 50.89 -38.78 43.03
C LEU A 856 51.06 -38.34 41.56
N ILE A 857 50.19 -37.51 41.00
CA ILE A 857 50.36 -36.99 39.61
C ILE A 857 51.21 -35.71 39.56
N VAL A 858 51.34 -35.00 40.68
CA VAL A 858 52.36 -33.94 40.88
C VAL A 858 53.79 -34.49 40.65
N PHE A 859 54.02 -35.81 40.68
CA PHE A 859 55.34 -36.39 40.42
C PHE A 859 55.70 -36.55 38.92
N LYS A 860 54.73 -36.54 37.99
CA LYS A 860 55.01 -36.77 36.54
C LYS A 860 55.09 -35.51 35.67
N LEU A 861 54.72 -34.34 36.20
CA LEU A 861 54.97 -33.03 35.56
C LEU A 861 56.45 -32.61 35.55
N LYS A 862 57.39 -33.39 36.11
CA LYS A 862 58.79 -32.97 36.27
C LYS A 862 59.84 -33.62 35.35
N LYS A 863 59.48 -34.51 34.40
CA LYS A 863 60.54 -35.28 33.67
C LYS A 863 60.59 -35.23 32.13
N ILE A 864 59.61 -34.72 31.37
CA ILE A 864 59.67 -34.90 29.89
C ILE A 864 59.55 -33.64 28.99
N ILE A 865 58.99 -32.50 29.39
CA ILE A 865 58.90 -31.31 28.47
C ILE A 865 59.90 -30.18 28.80
N LYS A 866 60.87 -30.43 29.70
CA LYS A 866 62.05 -29.56 29.88
C LYS A 866 63.33 -30.10 29.21
N ILE A 867 63.19 -31.07 28.30
CA ILE A 867 64.29 -31.66 27.52
C ILE A 867 63.84 -31.68 26.05
N THR A 868 64.53 -30.90 25.21
CA THR A 868 64.54 -30.91 23.72
C THR A 868 63.22 -30.56 23.01
N LYS A 869 63.11 -29.40 22.39
CA LYS A 869 63.62 -29.02 21.04
C LYS A 869 62.51 -29.17 20.01
#